data_AF-A0A2I0F9E4-F1
#
_entry.id   AF-A0A2I0F9E4-F1
#
_cell.length_a   1.000
_cell.length_b   1.000
_cell.length_c   1.000
_cell.angle_alpha   90.00
_cell.angle_beta   90.00
_cell.angle_gamma   90.00
#
_symmetry.space_group_name_H-M   'P 1'
#
loop_
_entity.id
_entity.type
_entity.pdbx_description
1 polymer ?
#
loop_
_entity_poly.entity_id
_entity_poly.type
_entity_poly.pdbx_seq_one_letter_code
_entity_poly.pdbx_strand_id
1 'polypeptide(L)'
;MRFHFNLKTQLLFVASLMLLLPWAGCQSVSILETSLRQSHSQLLDVQMTAATQQLQRQLNQSQHANFNTNQGNYYAALTDSKMLLDGFDGEESDWDNITTPWFQLNTYDYVAELSAETKPTTTVKFKLAANDKLLYIFIQTSALTPHYYNPTQPRRPTDQLNIRSINKTGLVSHWQINPQGSGRVEMDNTSQTMTTSRDAGSWIWRDGHYTIEIALPIDLASNAIGFDLILNDQQINQHFKSKPTMTYERSLVREELDLNQQLANYQQPGLSLYLLNSQYWLVGQLHADQMTNDSDSESDINSDQVDPSWFSNAIYNKLFTSDSLPYWREPTSLGRWVSPQQLGQTTWYQDSPINKQLHSKTMLVNGQAFYFIAVQDSRQSLLSASEALNQLLILLFTIIAIIVLALFAFASLLSWRIVKMKQNYRDAIDSDGKIMAVPEASKLPDELGDLSRVMQQLTVNQGKYTDYLASLADKLSHELKTPVAVIRTSLENLELSNLDPEATKYLTRAMQGTNRLSQTLNALSEANKLEQSFEYAQWQVVPFDDMLEELTDAYRQIYSRHQFQLEYDQQDDYTINLAPELIVQLLDKLISNAVDYAPVEAPICFKLSHQSQYLRLKIENQGPHFSSDNIPQLFDSMVSNRKQSDTPHLGLGLHIVKLISDFHHAKISAENLPGEKGVIFELLLPIE
;
A
#
# COMPACT_ATOMS: atom_id res chain seq x y z
N MET A 1 14.18 -18.73 -25.24
CA MET A 1 14.59 -18.30 -23.89
C MET A 1 13.78 -19.08 -22.86
N ARG A 2 14.40 -20.04 -22.15
CA ARG A 2 13.74 -20.74 -21.03
C ARG A 2 14.01 -19.96 -19.75
N PHE A 3 13.09 -19.09 -19.35
CA PHE A 3 13.17 -18.36 -18.09
C PHE A 3 13.07 -19.36 -16.93
N HIS A 4 14.16 -19.51 -16.16
CA HIS A 4 14.15 -20.28 -14.91
C HIS A 4 13.63 -19.37 -13.80
N PHE A 5 12.35 -19.53 -13.47
CA PHE A 5 11.76 -18.85 -12.33
C PHE A 5 12.04 -19.64 -11.05
N ASN A 6 12.59 -18.96 -10.06
CA ASN A 6 12.80 -19.50 -8.72
C ASN A 6 11.42 -19.73 -8.05
N LEU A 7 11.31 -20.64 -7.08
CA LEU A 7 10.03 -20.99 -6.43
C LEU A 7 9.29 -19.73 -5.92
N LYS A 8 10.04 -18.77 -5.38
CA LYS A 8 9.53 -17.46 -4.92
C LYS A 8 8.87 -16.65 -6.03
N THR A 9 9.43 -16.63 -7.24
CA THR A 9 8.87 -15.89 -8.38
C THR A 9 7.63 -16.56 -8.96
N GLN A 10 7.57 -17.89 -8.96
CA GLN A 10 6.36 -18.63 -9.34
C GLN A 10 5.22 -18.35 -8.36
N LEU A 11 5.54 -18.30 -7.06
CA LEU A 11 4.55 -18.01 -6.04
C LEU A 11 4.07 -16.55 -6.07
N LEU A 12 4.97 -15.60 -6.35
CA LEU A 12 4.61 -14.20 -6.53
C LEU A 12 3.68 -14.03 -7.74
N PHE A 13 3.90 -14.80 -8.81
CA PHE A 13 2.99 -14.84 -9.96
C PHE A 13 1.60 -15.40 -9.59
N VAL A 14 1.54 -16.51 -8.85
CA VAL A 14 0.27 -17.08 -8.38
C VAL A 14 -0.46 -16.11 -7.43
N ALA A 15 0.26 -15.46 -6.52
CA ALA A 15 -0.31 -14.45 -5.62
C ALA A 15 -0.81 -13.23 -6.40
N SER A 16 -0.09 -12.78 -7.43
CA SER A 16 -0.53 -11.71 -8.32
C SER A 16 -1.77 -12.10 -9.14
N LEU A 17 -1.91 -13.38 -9.52
CA LEU A 17 -3.10 -13.87 -10.19
C LEU A 17 -4.31 -13.91 -9.25
N MET A 18 -4.09 -14.25 -7.98
CA MET A 18 -5.16 -14.21 -6.96
C MET A 18 -5.67 -12.79 -6.66
N LEU A 19 -4.87 -11.76 -6.92
CA LEU A 19 -5.30 -10.35 -6.85
C LEU A 19 -6.31 -9.94 -7.95
N LEU A 20 -6.58 -10.80 -8.94
CA LEU A 20 -7.65 -10.58 -9.91
C LEU A 20 -9.05 -10.89 -9.35
N LEU A 21 -9.15 -11.77 -8.34
CA LEU A 21 -10.42 -12.13 -7.69
C LEU A 21 -11.10 -10.94 -7.00
N PRO A 22 -10.40 -10.14 -6.15
CA PRO A 22 -11.00 -8.97 -5.55
C PRO A 22 -11.37 -7.90 -6.58
N TRP A 23 -10.61 -7.77 -7.67
CA TRP A 23 -10.92 -6.86 -8.76
C TRP A 23 -12.23 -7.26 -9.47
N ALA A 24 -12.40 -8.54 -9.81
CA ALA A 24 -13.64 -9.06 -10.37
C ALA A 24 -14.82 -8.93 -9.38
N GLY A 25 -14.56 -9.09 -8.08
CA GLY A 25 -15.52 -8.84 -7.02
C GLY A 25 -16.00 -7.39 -6.98
N CYS A 26 -15.09 -6.42 -7.03
CA CYS A 26 -15.43 -5.00 -7.09
C CYS A 26 -16.24 -4.64 -8.35
N GLN A 27 -15.90 -5.24 -9.50
CA GLN A 27 -16.66 -5.02 -10.73
C GLN A 27 -18.08 -5.58 -10.64
N SER A 28 -18.26 -6.76 -10.03
CA SER A 28 -19.58 -7.35 -9.82
C SER A 28 -20.44 -6.52 -8.87
N VAL A 29 -19.83 -6.01 -7.81
CA VAL A 29 -20.44 -5.07 -6.86
C VAL A 29 -20.93 -3.81 -7.57
N SER A 30 -20.11 -3.21 -8.43
CA SER A 30 -20.48 -2.01 -9.18
C SER A 30 -21.69 -2.22 -10.09
N ILE A 31 -21.76 -3.39 -10.75
CA ILE A 31 -22.90 -3.75 -11.60
C ILE A 31 -24.17 -3.99 -10.77
N LEU A 32 -24.05 -4.66 -9.62
CA LEU A 32 -25.19 -4.88 -8.71
C LEU A 32 -25.73 -3.56 -8.17
N GLU A 33 -24.85 -2.65 -7.75
CA GLU A 33 -25.24 -1.35 -7.20
C GLU A 33 -25.92 -0.47 -8.25
N THR A 34 -25.37 -0.39 -9.46
CA THR A 34 -25.99 0.36 -10.56
C THR A 34 -27.38 -0.19 -10.89
N SER A 35 -27.55 -1.51 -10.90
CA SER A 35 -28.85 -2.18 -11.09
C SER A 35 -29.85 -1.87 -9.95
N LEU A 36 -29.41 -1.94 -8.69
CA LEU A 36 -30.24 -1.62 -7.52
C LEU A 36 -30.69 -0.16 -7.53
N ARG A 37 -29.78 0.78 -7.82
CA ARG A 37 -30.10 2.22 -7.97
C ARG A 37 -31.15 2.43 -9.06
N GLN A 38 -31.00 1.76 -10.20
CA GLN A 38 -31.97 1.86 -11.30
C GLN A 38 -33.35 1.30 -10.91
N SER A 39 -33.40 0.16 -10.22
CA SER A 39 -34.65 -0.43 -9.74
C SER A 39 -35.35 0.46 -8.72
N HIS A 40 -34.61 1.02 -7.76
CA HIS A 40 -35.17 1.94 -6.74
C HIS A 40 -35.72 3.22 -7.38
N SER A 41 -34.98 3.80 -8.33
CA SER A 41 -35.42 4.96 -9.09
C SER A 41 -36.71 4.70 -9.88
N GLN A 42 -36.92 3.50 -10.41
CA GLN A 42 -38.16 3.14 -11.10
C GLN A 42 -39.34 3.01 -10.13
N LEU A 43 -39.13 2.39 -8.98
CA LEU A 43 -40.16 2.26 -7.93
C LEU A 43 -40.63 3.64 -7.44
N LEU A 44 -39.70 4.55 -7.18
CA LEU A 44 -40.03 5.92 -6.80
C LEU A 44 -40.77 6.66 -7.91
N ASP A 45 -40.40 6.49 -9.17
CA ASP A 45 -41.13 7.13 -10.28
C ASP A 45 -42.59 6.66 -10.36
N VAL A 46 -42.83 5.36 -10.12
CA VAL A 46 -44.19 4.78 -10.06
C VAL A 46 -44.97 5.35 -8.89
N GLN A 47 -44.37 5.40 -7.69
CA GLN A 47 -45.00 5.95 -6.49
C GLN A 47 -45.31 7.45 -6.64
N MET A 48 -44.35 8.22 -7.16
CA MET A 48 -44.52 9.65 -7.44
C MET A 48 -45.64 9.88 -8.46
N THR A 49 -45.76 9.04 -9.48
CA THR A 49 -46.86 9.14 -10.45
C THR A 49 -48.22 8.90 -9.79
N ALA A 50 -48.32 7.91 -8.89
CA ALA A 50 -49.54 7.65 -8.13
C ALA A 50 -49.88 8.81 -7.17
N ALA A 51 -48.89 9.30 -6.42
CA ALA A 51 -49.03 10.43 -5.51
C ALA A 51 -49.47 11.70 -6.25
N THR A 52 -48.85 11.99 -7.40
CA THR A 52 -49.21 13.12 -8.26
C THR A 52 -50.67 13.04 -8.71
N GLN A 53 -51.14 11.87 -9.14
CA GLN A 53 -52.54 11.68 -9.56
C GLN A 53 -53.53 11.87 -8.41
N GLN A 54 -53.20 11.39 -7.21
CA GLN A 54 -54.07 11.53 -6.04
C GLN A 54 -54.11 12.99 -5.55
N LEU A 55 -52.95 13.63 -5.47
CA LEU A 55 -52.81 15.04 -5.09
C LEU A 55 -53.49 15.97 -6.10
N GLN A 56 -53.39 15.69 -7.41
CA GLN A 56 -54.12 16.40 -8.45
C GLN A 56 -55.65 16.31 -8.26
N ARG A 57 -56.19 15.13 -7.89
CA ARG A 57 -57.63 14.97 -7.62
C ARG A 57 -58.07 15.79 -6.41
N GLN A 58 -57.30 15.76 -5.33
CA GLN A 58 -57.60 16.51 -4.11
C GLN A 58 -57.55 18.03 -4.36
N LEU A 59 -56.50 18.51 -5.03
CA LEU A 59 -56.37 19.93 -5.39
C LEU A 59 -57.52 20.41 -6.29
N ASN A 60 -57.96 19.59 -7.27
CA ASN A 60 -59.10 19.92 -8.11
C ASN A 60 -60.44 19.98 -7.34
N GLN A 61 -60.58 19.24 -6.23
CA GLN A 61 -61.77 19.24 -5.38
C GLN A 61 -61.73 20.36 -4.31
N SER A 62 -60.54 20.84 -3.99
CA SER A 62 -60.34 21.89 -2.99
C SER A 62 -60.65 23.29 -3.53
N GLN A 63 -61.01 24.22 -2.65
CA GLN A 63 -61.20 25.64 -3.01
C GLN A 63 -59.88 26.35 -3.36
N HIS A 64 -58.74 25.66 -3.37
CA HIS A 64 -57.44 26.20 -3.75
C HIS A 64 -57.28 26.41 -5.28
N ALA A 65 -58.39 26.39 -6.02
CA ALA A 65 -58.49 26.48 -7.47
C ALA A 65 -57.84 27.72 -8.10
N ASN A 66 -57.50 28.74 -7.29
CA ASN A 66 -56.91 29.99 -7.73
C ASN A 66 -55.59 30.26 -6.99
N PHE A 67 -54.61 29.35 -7.07
CA PHE A 67 -53.20 29.73 -6.89
C PHE A 67 -52.71 30.58 -8.08
N ASN A 68 -53.45 31.65 -8.34
CA ASN A 68 -53.04 32.92 -8.88
C ASN A 68 -51.85 32.85 -9.84
N THR A 69 -52.16 32.69 -11.12
CA THR A 69 -51.23 32.35 -12.20
C THR A 69 -50.83 33.53 -13.06
N ASN A 70 -51.19 34.74 -12.65
CA ASN A 70 -50.94 35.96 -13.41
C ASN A 70 -49.50 36.46 -13.28
N GLN A 71 -48.95 37.03 -14.35
CA GLN A 71 -47.61 37.63 -14.35
C GLN A 71 -47.58 38.83 -13.39
N GLY A 72 -47.14 38.63 -12.15
CA GLY A 72 -47.13 39.69 -11.14
C GLY A 72 -47.14 39.25 -9.68
N ASN A 73 -47.17 37.94 -9.37
CA ASN A 73 -47.33 37.44 -8.02
C ASN A 73 -46.33 37.99 -6.98
N TYR A 74 -46.83 38.25 -5.78
CA TYR A 74 -46.03 38.46 -4.59
C TYR A 74 -45.95 37.16 -3.79
N TYR A 75 -44.80 36.93 -3.14
CA TYR A 75 -44.57 35.72 -2.35
C TYR A 75 -44.34 36.09 -0.89
N ALA A 76 -45.13 35.49 0.01
CA ALA A 76 -44.93 35.60 1.45
C ALA A 76 -44.32 34.30 1.98
N ALA A 77 -43.15 34.41 2.61
CA ALA A 77 -42.47 33.28 3.27
C ALA A 77 -43.28 32.81 4.48
N LEU A 78 -43.28 31.51 4.76
CA LEU A 78 -43.82 30.99 6.01
C LEU A 78 -42.91 31.41 7.18
N THR A 79 -43.51 31.83 8.29
CA THR A 79 -42.80 32.08 9.54
C THR A 79 -43.55 31.43 10.71
N ASP A 80 -42.83 30.66 11.51
CA ASP A 80 -43.40 29.92 12.65
C ASP A 80 -43.59 30.81 13.89
N SER A 81 -42.81 31.89 13.99
CA SER A 81 -42.86 32.84 15.10
C SER A 81 -43.71 34.06 14.78
N LYS A 82 -44.19 34.73 15.83
CA LYS A 82 -44.77 36.06 15.71
C LYS A 82 -43.62 37.06 15.55
N MET A 83 -43.59 37.77 14.43
CA MET A 83 -42.57 38.80 14.19
C MET A 83 -42.76 40.00 15.11
N LEU A 84 -41.65 40.51 15.62
CA LEU A 84 -41.58 41.80 16.31
C LEU A 84 -41.64 42.92 15.27
N LEU A 85 -42.60 43.85 15.45
CA LEU A 85 -42.81 44.99 14.58
C LEU A 85 -42.26 46.25 15.24
N ASP A 86 -40.95 46.27 15.45
CA ASP A 86 -40.25 47.32 16.17
C ASP A 86 -39.51 48.31 15.25
N GLY A 87 -39.53 48.07 13.94
CA GLY A 87 -38.91 48.89 12.91
C GLY A 87 -37.39 48.78 12.86
N PHE A 88 -36.81 47.71 13.42
CA PHE A 88 -35.38 47.44 13.40
C PHE A 88 -34.95 46.59 12.20
N ASP A 89 -33.97 47.08 11.44
CA ASP A 89 -33.51 46.50 10.18
C ASP A 89 -32.03 46.10 10.16
N GLY A 90 -31.40 45.95 11.35
CA GLY A 90 -30.00 45.55 11.51
C GLY A 90 -29.76 44.04 11.59
N GLU A 91 -28.50 43.64 11.83
CA GLU A 91 -28.14 42.27 12.22
C GLU A 91 -28.94 41.92 13.49
N GLU A 92 -29.65 40.79 13.51
CA GLU A 92 -30.68 40.38 14.51
C GLU A 92 -32.14 40.79 14.22
N SER A 93 -32.44 41.46 13.10
CA SER A 93 -33.84 41.65 12.69
C SER A 93 -34.52 40.30 12.40
N ASP A 94 -35.78 40.13 12.83
CA ASP A 94 -36.60 38.94 12.52
C ASP A 94 -36.72 38.71 10.99
N TRP A 95 -36.53 39.77 10.20
CA TRP A 95 -36.55 39.74 8.73
C TRP A 95 -35.28 39.19 8.09
N ASP A 96 -34.18 39.02 8.84
CA ASP A 96 -32.92 38.46 8.33
C ASP A 96 -33.05 36.95 8.08
N ASN A 97 -33.85 36.27 8.89
CA ASN A 97 -34.25 34.87 8.69
C ASN A 97 -35.20 34.68 7.49
N ILE A 98 -35.77 35.76 6.95
CA ILE A 98 -36.64 35.74 5.78
C ILE A 98 -35.81 35.95 4.52
N THR A 99 -35.45 34.83 3.91
CA THR A 99 -34.55 34.75 2.77
C THR A 99 -35.17 35.12 1.42
N THR A 100 -36.47 35.43 1.38
CA THR A 100 -37.18 35.77 0.14
C THR A 100 -36.63 37.03 -0.53
N PRO A 101 -36.69 37.13 -1.87
CA PRO A 101 -36.18 38.29 -2.58
C PRO A 101 -37.02 39.55 -2.30
N TRP A 102 -36.35 40.70 -2.24
CA TRP A 102 -37.01 42.00 -2.17
C TRP A 102 -37.79 42.31 -3.45
N PHE A 103 -39.05 42.69 -3.32
CA PHE A 103 -39.86 43.24 -4.39
C PHE A 103 -39.63 44.75 -4.49
N GLN A 104 -39.49 45.29 -5.70
CA GLN A 104 -39.36 46.73 -5.93
C GLN A 104 -40.74 47.34 -6.24
N LEU A 105 -41.06 48.46 -5.59
CA LEU A 105 -42.19 49.32 -5.97
C LEU A 105 -41.69 50.35 -7.00
N ASN A 106 -42.49 50.56 -8.04
CA ASN A 106 -42.14 51.47 -9.12
C ASN A 106 -42.74 52.86 -8.85
N THR A 107 -42.00 53.91 -9.16
CA THR A 107 -42.49 55.29 -9.04
C THR A 107 -43.37 55.66 -10.23
N TYR A 108 -44.49 56.31 -9.95
CA TYR A 108 -45.42 56.88 -10.92
C TYR A 108 -45.85 58.25 -10.43
N ASP A 109 -45.37 59.32 -11.06
CA ASP A 109 -45.78 60.67 -10.67
C ASP A 109 -47.20 60.94 -11.20
N TYR A 110 -48.10 61.37 -10.31
CA TYR A 110 -49.51 61.61 -10.64
C TYR A 110 -49.74 62.97 -11.34
N VAL A 111 -48.67 63.72 -11.61
CA VAL A 111 -48.73 65.00 -12.32
C VAL A 111 -48.16 64.77 -13.72
N ALA A 112 -49.04 64.80 -14.72
CA ALA A 112 -48.63 64.84 -16.11
C ALA A 112 -47.73 66.07 -16.32
N GLU A 113 -46.58 65.85 -16.98
CA GLU A 113 -45.55 66.84 -17.31
C GLU A 113 -44.43 67.04 -16.26
N LEU A 114 -43.62 66.00 -16.05
CA LEU A 114 -42.21 66.18 -15.71
C LEU A 114 -41.34 65.55 -16.80
N SER A 115 -40.44 66.36 -17.34
CA SER A 115 -39.43 66.01 -18.34
C SER A 115 -38.56 64.84 -17.89
N ALA A 116 -38.03 64.08 -18.85
CA ALA A 116 -37.21 62.87 -18.67
C ALA A 116 -35.91 63.01 -17.84
N GLU A 117 -35.68 64.15 -17.17
CA GLU A 117 -34.49 64.46 -16.38
C GLU A 117 -34.64 64.23 -14.86
N THR A 118 -35.86 64.08 -14.33
CA THR A 118 -36.08 63.80 -12.90
C THR A 118 -36.47 62.34 -12.70
N LYS A 119 -35.48 61.44 -12.67
CA LYS A 119 -35.69 60.13 -12.06
C LYS A 119 -35.74 60.32 -10.54
N PRO A 120 -36.69 59.69 -9.84
CA PRO A 120 -36.75 59.73 -8.38
C PRO A 120 -35.44 59.17 -7.80
N THR A 121 -34.84 59.90 -6.86
CA THR A 121 -33.66 59.47 -6.11
C THR A 121 -33.99 58.38 -5.10
N THR A 122 -35.27 58.25 -4.76
CA THR A 122 -35.77 57.29 -3.78
C THR A 122 -36.19 55.99 -4.45
N THR A 123 -35.63 54.87 -4.01
CA THR A 123 -36.07 53.52 -4.36
C THR A 123 -36.83 52.93 -3.19
N VAL A 124 -37.91 52.20 -3.47
CA VAL A 124 -38.72 51.57 -2.43
C VAL A 124 -38.79 50.08 -2.70
N LYS A 125 -38.37 49.30 -1.71
CA LYS A 125 -38.40 47.85 -1.76
C LYS A 125 -39.23 47.30 -0.60
N PHE A 126 -39.80 46.13 -0.79
CA PHE A 126 -40.54 45.46 0.28
C PHE A 126 -40.38 43.94 0.27
N LYS A 127 -40.63 43.32 1.42
CA LYS A 127 -40.68 41.88 1.66
C LYS A 127 -42.00 41.52 2.33
N LEU A 128 -42.41 40.27 2.16
CA LEU A 128 -43.60 39.71 2.80
C LEU A 128 -43.24 38.42 3.52
N ALA A 129 -43.85 38.23 4.69
CA ALA A 129 -43.85 36.98 5.43
C ALA A 129 -45.25 36.74 5.98
N ALA A 130 -45.64 35.49 6.19
CA ALA A 130 -46.95 35.15 6.70
C ALA A 130 -46.86 33.96 7.65
N ASN A 131 -47.70 33.98 8.67
CA ASN A 131 -48.02 32.81 9.47
C ASN A 131 -49.51 32.44 9.29
N ASP A 132 -50.02 31.50 10.08
CA ASP A 132 -51.41 31.04 9.99
C ASP A 132 -52.46 32.15 10.22
N LYS A 133 -52.09 33.28 10.82
CA LYS A 133 -53.03 34.34 11.23
C LYS A 133 -52.74 35.71 10.63
N LEU A 134 -51.47 36.05 10.42
CA LEU A 134 -51.01 37.39 10.07
C LEU A 134 -50.10 37.35 8.83
N LEU A 135 -50.30 38.35 7.96
CA LEU A 135 -49.40 38.78 6.90
C LEU A 135 -48.55 39.93 7.44
N TYR A 136 -47.25 39.75 7.46
CA TYR A 136 -46.26 40.77 7.77
C TYR A 136 -45.74 41.40 6.48
N ILE A 137 -45.63 42.72 6.49
CA ILE A 137 -45.18 43.53 5.37
C ILE A 137 -44.02 44.38 5.86
N PHE A 138 -42.88 44.28 5.19
CA PHE A 138 -41.71 45.07 5.47
C PHE A 138 -41.37 45.95 4.29
N ILE A 139 -41.43 47.27 4.44
CA ILE A 139 -41.09 48.23 3.38
C ILE A 139 -39.88 49.04 3.84
N GLN A 140 -38.88 49.11 2.99
CA GLN A 140 -37.68 49.91 3.21
C GLN A 140 -37.49 50.87 2.03
N THR A 141 -37.23 52.13 2.35
CA THR A 141 -36.92 53.15 1.35
C THR A 141 -35.40 53.39 1.26
N SER A 142 -34.94 54.07 0.23
CA SER A 142 -33.61 54.70 0.26
C SER A 142 -33.69 56.11 0.86
N ALA A 143 -32.57 56.83 0.85
CA ALA A 143 -32.41 58.13 1.48
C ALA A 143 -33.53 59.14 1.12
N LEU A 144 -34.24 59.66 2.13
CA LEU A 144 -35.32 60.63 2.05
C LEU A 144 -35.44 61.48 3.32
N THR A 145 -36.20 62.57 3.21
CA THR A 145 -36.60 63.44 4.34
C THR A 145 -38.06 63.18 4.74
N PRO A 146 -38.36 63.01 6.04
CA PRO A 146 -39.69 62.59 6.48
C PRO A 146 -40.71 63.73 6.51
N HIS A 147 -41.94 63.48 6.05
CA HIS A 147 -43.08 64.40 6.08
C HIS A 147 -44.29 63.79 6.80
N TYR A 148 -44.35 63.96 8.13
CA TYR A 148 -45.40 63.37 8.95
C TYR A 148 -46.76 64.07 8.86
N TYR A 149 -47.82 63.28 9.03
CA TYR A 149 -49.19 63.72 9.09
C TYR A 149 -49.48 64.57 10.33
N ASN A 150 -50.05 65.77 10.11
CA ASN A 150 -50.51 66.63 11.18
C ASN A 150 -52.05 66.68 11.19
N PRO A 151 -52.72 66.10 12.21
CA PRO A 151 -54.18 66.08 12.31
C PRO A 151 -54.85 67.46 12.29
N THR A 152 -54.13 68.51 12.73
CA THR A 152 -54.64 69.90 12.73
C THR A 152 -54.60 70.55 11.36
N GLN A 153 -53.84 69.98 10.41
CA GLN A 153 -53.65 70.50 9.05
C GLN A 153 -53.74 69.37 8.02
N PRO A 154 -54.90 68.70 7.89
CA PRO A 154 -55.07 67.48 7.10
C PRO A 154 -54.89 67.68 5.59
N ARG A 155 -54.86 68.93 5.11
CA ARG A 155 -54.66 69.26 3.69
C ARG A 155 -53.20 69.42 3.29
N ARG A 156 -52.25 69.36 4.23
CA ARG A 156 -50.82 69.38 3.88
C ARG A 156 -50.44 68.05 3.25
N PRO A 157 -49.59 68.02 2.21
CA PRO A 157 -49.09 66.77 1.64
C PRO A 157 -48.19 66.08 2.67
N THR A 158 -48.49 64.81 2.95
CA THR A 158 -47.84 64.01 3.98
C THR A 158 -47.50 62.64 3.41
N ASP A 159 -46.48 62.01 3.99
CA ASP A 159 -46.17 60.63 3.68
C ASP A 159 -47.31 59.75 4.17
N GLN A 160 -47.72 58.78 3.34
CA GLN A 160 -48.82 57.87 3.67
C GLN A 160 -48.65 56.55 2.92
N LEU A 161 -49.16 55.48 3.51
CA LEU A 161 -49.19 54.16 2.88
C LEU A 161 -50.63 53.69 2.71
N ASN A 162 -51.00 53.40 1.47
CA ASN A 162 -52.27 52.78 1.14
C ASN A 162 -52.06 51.31 0.79
N ILE A 163 -52.81 50.44 1.46
CA ILE A 163 -52.81 49.00 1.23
C ILE A 163 -54.20 48.61 0.74
N ARG A 164 -54.26 48.00 -0.44
CA ARG A 164 -55.47 47.37 -0.96
C ARG A 164 -55.34 45.87 -0.83
N SER A 165 -56.30 45.22 -0.18
CA SER A 165 -56.28 43.78 0.01
C SER A 165 -57.58 43.14 -0.45
N ILE A 166 -57.48 41.91 -0.98
CA ILE A 166 -58.64 41.10 -1.37
C ILE A 166 -58.62 39.80 -0.58
N ASN A 167 -59.74 39.50 0.07
CA ASN A 167 -59.93 38.24 0.78
C ASN A 167 -60.30 37.08 -0.17
N LYS A 168 -60.50 35.87 0.38
CA LYS A 168 -60.93 34.68 -0.38
C LYS A 168 -62.29 34.82 -1.08
N THR A 169 -63.19 35.68 -0.56
CA THR A 169 -64.52 35.90 -1.16
C THR A 169 -64.54 37.00 -2.23
N GLY A 170 -63.40 37.64 -2.50
CA GLY A 170 -63.30 38.75 -3.46
C GLY A 170 -63.65 40.13 -2.87
N LEU A 171 -63.87 40.24 -1.56
CA LEU A 171 -64.13 41.51 -0.88
C LEU A 171 -62.86 42.36 -0.85
N VAL A 172 -62.95 43.59 -1.35
CA VAL A 172 -61.84 44.55 -1.40
C VAL A 172 -61.84 45.44 -0.16
N SER A 173 -60.72 45.45 0.56
CA SER A 173 -60.47 46.34 1.70
C SER A 173 -59.39 47.36 1.35
N HIS A 174 -59.62 48.62 1.73
CA HIS A 174 -58.67 49.72 1.58
C HIS A 174 -58.24 50.15 2.98
N TRP A 175 -56.94 50.11 3.22
CA TRP A 175 -56.32 50.50 4.49
C TRP A 175 -55.39 51.66 4.23
N GLN A 176 -55.48 52.69 5.05
CA GLN A 176 -54.62 53.87 4.97
C GLN A 176 -53.86 54.04 6.27
N ILE A 177 -52.56 54.32 6.17
CA ILE A 177 -51.67 54.59 7.30
C ILE A 177 -51.07 55.97 7.11
N ASN A 178 -51.29 56.84 8.10
CA ASN A 178 -50.80 58.23 8.12
C ASN A 178 -49.90 58.42 9.36
N PRO A 179 -48.56 58.32 9.24
CA PRO A 179 -47.66 58.43 10.37
C PRO A 179 -47.64 59.87 10.92
N GLN A 180 -47.92 60.05 12.22
CA GLN A 180 -47.79 61.36 12.89
C GLN A 180 -46.36 61.66 13.38
N GLY A 181 -45.49 60.65 13.34
CA GLY A 181 -44.10 60.70 13.77
C GLY A 181 -43.45 59.32 13.60
N SER A 182 -42.16 59.21 13.94
CA SER A 182 -41.45 57.94 13.97
C SER A 182 -41.90 57.10 15.17
N GLY A 183 -42.45 55.91 14.94
CA GLY A 183 -42.92 55.02 16.01
C GLY A 183 -44.07 54.12 15.60
N ARG A 184 -44.94 53.78 16.56
CA ARG A 184 -46.13 52.96 16.32
C ARG A 184 -47.14 53.68 15.44
N VAL A 185 -47.74 52.95 14.51
CA VAL A 185 -48.74 53.46 13.57
C VAL A 185 -50.01 52.63 13.61
N GLU A 186 -51.13 53.30 13.35
CA GLU A 186 -52.43 52.67 13.16
C GLU A 186 -52.82 52.70 11.67
N MET A 187 -53.63 51.72 11.25
CA MET A 187 -54.24 51.71 9.92
C MET A 187 -55.75 51.91 10.03
N ASP A 188 -56.27 52.78 9.18
CA ASP A 188 -57.69 53.09 9.07
C ASP A 188 -58.31 52.35 7.89
N ASN A 189 -59.42 51.64 8.11
CA ASN A 189 -60.20 51.07 7.02
C ASN A 189 -61.04 52.15 6.33
N THR A 190 -60.72 52.48 5.08
CA THR A 190 -61.45 53.49 4.29
C THR A 190 -62.51 52.87 3.37
N SER A 191 -62.66 51.54 3.34
CA SER A 191 -63.71 50.85 2.57
C SER A 191 -65.11 50.94 3.18
N GLN A 192 -65.24 51.31 4.46
CA GLN A 192 -66.53 51.34 5.19
C GLN A 192 -66.95 52.78 5.50
N THR A 193 -68.26 53.02 5.63
CA THR A 193 -68.82 54.35 5.98
C THR A 193 -68.45 54.83 7.37
N MET A 194 -68.04 53.93 8.26
CA MET A 194 -67.35 54.24 9.52
C MET A 194 -65.91 53.77 9.43
N THR A 195 -64.97 54.68 9.61
CA THR A 195 -63.54 54.37 9.73
C THR A 195 -63.29 53.55 10.99
N THR A 196 -62.74 52.35 10.82
CA THR A 196 -62.26 51.52 11.91
C THR A 196 -60.75 51.57 11.91
N SER A 197 -60.15 52.05 13.02
CA SER A 197 -58.71 52.07 13.23
C SER A 197 -58.24 50.79 13.93
N ARG A 198 -57.01 50.36 13.65
CA ARG A 198 -56.34 49.24 14.32
C ARG A 198 -54.84 49.49 14.39
N ASP A 199 -54.19 48.88 15.38
CA ASP A 199 -52.72 48.81 15.42
C ASP A 199 -52.21 48.12 14.14
N ALA A 200 -51.32 48.82 13.44
CA ALA A 200 -50.73 48.36 12.19
C ALA A 200 -49.32 47.82 12.39
N GLY A 201 -48.54 48.41 13.28
CA GLY A 201 -47.13 48.07 13.50
C GLY A 201 -46.29 49.31 13.73
N SER A 202 -45.16 49.44 13.05
CA SER A 202 -44.20 50.53 13.22
C SER A 202 -43.86 51.20 11.88
N TRP A 203 -43.62 52.51 11.95
CA TRP A 203 -43.07 53.31 10.86
C TRP A 203 -41.94 54.16 11.47
N ILE A 204 -40.70 53.77 11.20
CA ILE A 204 -39.52 54.40 11.79
C ILE A 204 -38.71 55.10 10.72
N TRP A 205 -38.23 56.30 11.04
CA TRP A 205 -37.21 56.98 10.25
C TRP A 205 -35.88 56.94 10.99
N ARG A 206 -34.87 56.37 10.36
CA ARG A 206 -33.52 56.25 10.91
C ARG A 206 -32.50 56.28 9.79
N ASP A 207 -31.35 56.92 10.03
CA ASP A 207 -30.22 56.96 9.09
C ASP A 207 -30.63 57.34 7.65
N GLY A 208 -31.56 58.29 7.55
CA GLY A 208 -32.03 58.85 6.29
C GLY A 208 -33.06 58.02 5.53
N HIS A 209 -33.54 56.88 6.02
CA HIS A 209 -34.55 56.08 5.32
C HIS A 209 -35.71 55.69 6.23
N TYR A 210 -36.83 55.28 5.61
CA TYR A 210 -37.95 54.70 6.32
C TYR A 210 -37.87 53.19 6.35
N THR A 211 -38.21 52.66 7.52
CA THR A 211 -38.42 51.24 7.80
C THR A 211 -39.85 51.10 8.33
N ILE A 212 -40.69 50.42 7.55
CA ILE A 212 -42.12 50.29 7.81
C ILE A 212 -42.44 48.81 7.97
N GLU A 213 -42.95 48.43 9.13
CA GLU A 213 -43.33 47.05 9.47
C GLU A 213 -44.79 46.99 9.85
N ILE A 214 -45.57 46.22 9.11
CA ILE A 214 -47.02 46.17 9.26
C ILE A 214 -47.50 44.73 9.35
N ALA A 215 -48.45 44.45 10.25
CA ALA A 215 -49.18 43.20 10.29
C ALA A 215 -50.66 43.38 9.93
N LEU A 216 -51.14 42.53 9.03
CA LEU A 216 -52.54 42.45 8.61
C LEU A 216 -53.06 41.02 8.78
N PRO A 217 -54.28 40.78 9.29
CA PRO A 217 -54.88 39.45 9.29
C PRO A 217 -54.91 38.84 7.89
N ILE A 218 -54.41 37.61 7.80
CA ILE A 218 -54.18 36.94 6.52
C ILE A 218 -55.49 36.69 5.75
N ASP A 219 -56.61 36.56 6.47
CA ASP A 219 -57.95 36.43 5.88
C ASP A 219 -58.36 37.65 5.05
N LEU A 220 -57.81 38.84 5.35
CA LEU A 220 -58.13 40.08 4.63
C LEU A 220 -57.33 40.23 3.33
N ALA A 221 -56.22 39.49 3.19
CA ALA A 221 -55.28 39.58 2.06
C ALA A 221 -55.00 38.21 1.42
N SER A 222 -55.91 37.24 1.56
CA SER A 222 -55.66 35.87 1.14
C SER A 222 -55.54 35.67 -0.38
N ASN A 223 -56.09 36.57 -1.19
CA ASN A 223 -56.10 36.43 -2.64
C ASN A 223 -55.11 37.39 -3.32
N ALA A 224 -55.19 38.68 -3.02
CA ALA A 224 -54.30 39.67 -3.61
C ALA A 224 -54.03 40.83 -2.66
N ILE A 225 -52.88 41.47 -2.85
CA ILE A 225 -52.49 42.68 -2.14
C ILE A 225 -51.84 43.67 -3.11
N GLY A 226 -52.09 44.95 -2.89
CA GLY A 226 -51.53 46.07 -3.63
C GLY A 226 -51.04 47.14 -2.68
N PHE A 227 -49.95 47.80 -3.06
CA PHE A 227 -49.32 48.85 -2.28
C PHE A 227 -49.24 50.14 -3.10
N ASP A 228 -49.56 51.26 -2.46
CA ASP A 228 -49.38 52.62 -2.96
C ASP A 228 -48.77 53.45 -1.81
N LEU A 229 -47.44 53.51 -1.80
CA LEU A 229 -46.68 54.34 -0.86
C LEU A 229 -46.50 55.73 -1.47
N ILE A 230 -46.98 56.75 -0.77
CA ILE A 230 -46.93 58.13 -1.22
C ILE A 230 -45.89 58.83 -0.37
N LEU A 231 -44.81 59.27 -1.01
CA LEU A 231 -43.74 60.02 -0.38
C LEU A 231 -43.75 61.44 -0.93
N ASN A 232 -43.72 62.43 -0.04
CA ASN A 232 -43.65 63.81 -0.44
C ASN A 232 -42.18 64.24 -0.55
N ASP A 233 -41.78 64.67 -1.74
CA ASP A 233 -40.46 65.24 -1.99
C ASP A 233 -40.62 66.59 -2.70
N GLN A 234 -40.08 67.66 -2.13
CA GLN A 234 -40.09 69.03 -2.70
C GLN A 234 -41.48 69.51 -3.20
N GLN A 235 -42.56 69.20 -2.48
CA GLN A 235 -43.95 69.54 -2.82
C GLN A 235 -44.59 68.74 -3.96
N ILE A 236 -43.99 67.63 -4.37
CA ILE A 236 -44.57 66.68 -5.32
C ILE A 236 -44.77 65.34 -4.61
N ASN A 237 -45.98 64.80 -4.70
CA ASN A 237 -46.27 63.45 -4.21
C ASN A 237 -45.77 62.44 -5.23
N GLN A 238 -44.72 61.71 -4.85
CA GLN A 238 -44.25 60.54 -5.59
C GLN A 238 -45.03 59.32 -5.12
N HIS A 239 -45.71 58.64 -6.05
CA HIS A 239 -46.42 57.41 -5.75
C HIS A 239 -45.58 56.19 -6.14
N PHE A 240 -45.23 55.36 -5.17
CA PHE A 240 -44.56 54.09 -5.37
C PHE A 240 -45.60 52.97 -5.34
N LYS A 241 -45.92 52.44 -6.53
CA LYS A 241 -47.00 51.46 -6.72
C LYS A 241 -46.52 50.11 -7.24
N SER A 242 -47.28 49.08 -6.91
CA SER A 242 -47.25 47.80 -7.61
C SER A 242 -47.79 47.97 -9.04
N LYS A 243 -47.01 47.60 -10.09
CA LYS A 243 -47.26 47.77 -11.56
C LYS A 243 -48.74 48.05 -12.01
N PRO A 244 -48.96 48.95 -12.99
CA PRO A 244 -50.29 49.30 -13.49
C PRO A 244 -50.77 48.31 -14.56
N THR A 245 -51.45 47.25 -14.15
CA THR A 245 -52.56 46.71 -14.95
C THR A 245 -53.83 47.35 -14.37
N MET A 246 -54.91 47.52 -15.14
CA MET A 246 -56.04 48.43 -14.82
C MET A 246 -56.78 48.23 -13.47
N THR A 247 -56.32 47.32 -12.61
CA THR A 247 -56.74 47.12 -11.23
C THR A 247 -55.48 46.92 -10.37
N TYR A 248 -55.22 47.78 -9.37
CA TYR A 248 -54.04 47.73 -8.50
C TYR A 248 -54.06 46.54 -7.52
N GLU A 249 -53.87 45.31 -8.02
CA GLU A 249 -53.92 44.07 -7.24
C GLU A 249 -52.89 43.08 -7.79
N ARG A 250 -51.97 42.60 -6.94
CA ARG A 250 -51.12 41.46 -7.25
C ARG A 250 -51.48 40.29 -6.36
N SER A 251 -51.72 39.19 -7.03
CA SER A 251 -51.86 37.85 -6.51
C SER A 251 -50.83 37.50 -5.44
N LEU A 252 -51.28 37.13 -4.24
CA LEU A 252 -50.41 36.68 -3.15
C LEU A 252 -50.25 35.16 -3.22
N VAL A 253 -49.01 34.69 -3.26
CA VAL A 253 -48.62 33.28 -3.17
C VAL A 253 -47.91 33.06 -1.84
N ARG A 254 -48.19 31.94 -1.20
CA ARG A 254 -47.57 31.54 0.05
C ARG A 254 -47.55 30.02 0.13
N GLU A 255 -46.75 29.52 1.05
CA GLU A 255 -46.87 28.16 1.53
C GLU A 255 -48.15 28.00 2.36
N GLU A 256 -48.91 26.92 2.14
CA GLU A 256 -50.11 26.62 2.95
C GLU A 256 -49.91 25.38 3.81
N LEU A 257 -50.12 25.53 5.12
CA LEU A 257 -49.90 24.47 6.11
C LEU A 257 -50.76 23.21 5.85
N ASP A 258 -51.98 23.38 5.33
CA ASP A 258 -52.87 22.27 4.95
C ASP A 258 -52.27 21.42 3.82
N LEU A 259 -51.56 22.05 2.87
CA LEU A 259 -50.87 21.32 1.81
C LEU A 259 -49.66 20.57 2.34
N ASN A 260 -48.93 21.12 3.30
CA ASN A 260 -47.82 20.42 3.95
C ASN A 260 -48.32 19.15 4.67
N GLN A 261 -49.48 19.23 5.35
CA GLN A 261 -50.12 18.06 5.96
C GLN A 261 -50.57 17.02 4.91
N GLN A 262 -51.08 17.46 3.76
CA GLN A 262 -51.43 16.55 2.68
C GLN A 262 -50.21 15.87 2.06
N LEU A 263 -49.10 16.60 1.93
CA LEU A 263 -47.80 16.06 1.48
C LEU A 263 -47.23 15.03 2.44
N ALA A 264 -47.48 15.17 3.75
CA ALA A 264 -47.06 14.21 4.78
C ALA A 264 -47.57 12.78 4.53
N ASN A 265 -48.72 12.62 3.86
CA ASN A 265 -49.25 11.29 3.50
C ASN A 265 -48.39 10.52 2.49
N TYR A 266 -47.49 11.21 1.78
CA TYR A 266 -46.59 10.62 0.78
C TYR A 266 -45.13 10.61 1.25
N GLN A 267 -44.87 10.95 2.52
CA GLN A 267 -43.52 11.03 3.08
C GLN A 267 -42.87 9.65 3.18
N GLN A 268 -41.59 9.58 2.83
CA GLN A 268 -40.73 8.41 3.05
C GLN A 268 -39.44 8.82 3.75
N PRO A 269 -38.76 7.90 4.45
CA PRO A 269 -37.47 8.18 5.08
C PRO A 269 -36.46 8.70 4.04
N GLY A 270 -35.85 9.87 4.30
CA GLY A 270 -34.86 10.48 3.41
C GLY A 270 -35.42 11.12 2.14
N LEU A 271 -36.75 11.27 2.03
CA LEU A 271 -37.44 11.90 0.90
C LEU A 271 -37.99 13.27 1.30
N SER A 272 -37.50 14.33 0.66
CA SER A 272 -38.06 15.68 0.78
C SER A 272 -38.99 15.98 -0.39
N LEU A 273 -40.19 16.48 -0.10
CA LEU A 273 -41.24 16.74 -1.08
C LEU A 273 -41.49 18.24 -1.23
N TYR A 274 -41.69 18.68 -2.46
CA TYR A 274 -41.91 20.08 -2.80
C TYR A 274 -43.01 20.20 -3.86
N LEU A 275 -43.86 21.22 -3.71
CA LEU A 275 -44.95 21.51 -4.61
C LEU A 275 -44.85 22.94 -5.13
N LEU A 276 -44.82 23.10 -6.46
CA LEU A 276 -44.70 24.39 -7.12
C LEU A 276 -45.90 24.72 -8.01
N ASN A 277 -46.21 26.03 -8.11
CA ASN A 277 -47.16 26.53 -9.10
C ASN A 277 -46.53 26.71 -10.50
N SER A 278 -47.34 27.16 -11.45
CA SER A 278 -46.94 27.38 -12.86
C SER A 278 -45.83 28.44 -13.06
N GLN A 279 -45.55 29.25 -12.04
CA GLN A 279 -44.49 30.26 -12.04
C GLN A 279 -43.28 29.86 -11.18
N TYR A 280 -43.26 28.61 -10.73
CA TYR A 280 -42.20 27.99 -9.93
C TYR A 280 -42.11 28.52 -8.49
N TRP A 281 -43.18 29.12 -7.97
CA TRP A 281 -43.26 29.47 -6.55
C TRP A 281 -43.60 28.25 -5.72
N LEU A 282 -42.96 28.15 -4.56
CA LEU A 282 -43.22 27.11 -3.57
C LEU A 282 -44.60 27.32 -2.92
N VAL A 283 -45.45 26.30 -2.95
CA VAL A 283 -46.80 26.33 -2.38
C VAL A 283 -46.96 25.30 -1.25
N GLY A 284 -46.12 24.26 -1.23
CA GLY A 284 -46.03 23.32 -0.12
C GLY A 284 -44.67 22.64 -0.09
N GLN A 285 -44.20 22.33 1.11
CA GLN A 285 -42.92 21.71 1.38
C GLN A 285 -43.01 20.72 2.53
N LEU A 286 -42.22 19.65 2.45
CA LEU A 286 -42.02 18.71 3.53
C LEU A 286 -40.57 18.23 3.49
N HIS A 287 -39.82 18.48 4.56
CA HIS A 287 -38.43 18.02 4.68
C HIS A 287 -38.35 16.61 5.25
N ALA A 288 -37.31 15.87 4.86
CA ALA A 288 -37.04 14.53 5.39
C ALA A 288 -36.82 14.50 6.91
N ASP A 289 -36.26 15.55 7.51
CA ASP A 289 -35.81 15.56 8.92
C ASP A 289 -36.90 15.89 9.95
N GLN A 290 -38.08 16.36 9.54
CA GLN A 290 -39.14 16.80 10.45
C GLN A 290 -39.81 15.68 11.29
N MET A 291 -39.46 14.40 11.10
CA MET A 291 -39.87 13.32 12.02
C MET A 291 -38.96 13.14 13.25
N THR A 292 -37.75 13.71 13.27
CA THR A 292 -36.80 13.43 14.37
C THR A 292 -36.99 14.31 15.60
N ASN A 293 -37.81 15.36 15.53
CA ASN A 293 -37.99 16.33 16.62
C ASN A 293 -39.24 16.13 17.48
N ASP A 294 -40.07 15.10 17.23
CA ASP A 294 -41.26 14.82 18.06
C ASP A 294 -41.04 13.70 19.10
N SER A 295 -39.78 13.33 19.33
CA SER A 295 -39.38 12.58 20.52
C SER A 295 -38.55 13.50 21.41
N ASP A 296 -39.15 13.91 22.53
CA ASP A 296 -38.45 14.37 23.73
C ASP A 296 -37.39 13.33 24.12
N SER A 297 -36.19 13.53 23.61
CA SER A 297 -34.96 13.00 24.18
C SER A 297 -33.82 13.86 23.65
N GLU A 298 -33.31 14.74 24.51
CA GLU A 298 -31.88 15.05 24.57
C GLU A 298 -31.15 13.70 24.74
N SER A 299 -30.95 12.99 23.64
CA SER A 299 -30.00 11.90 23.57
C SER A 299 -28.78 12.44 22.88
N ASP A 300 -27.73 12.57 23.68
CA ASP A 300 -26.35 12.77 23.26
C ASP A 300 -26.10 12.22 21.87
N ILE A 301 -25.65 13.11 20.98
CA ILE A 301 -25.08 12.76 19.69
C ILE A 301 -23.84 11.92 19.97
N ASN A 302 -24.04 10.61 20.16
CA ASN A 302 -22.98 9.63 20.01
C ASN A 302 -22.64 9.62 18.53
N SER A 303 -21.63 10.43 18.19
CA SER A 303 -20.90 10.44 16.93
C SER A 303 -20.08 9.16 16.73
N ASP A 304 -20.67 7.99 17.01
CA ASP A 304 -20.12 6.67 16.70
C ASP A 304 -20.68 6.17 15.35
N GLN A 305 -20.98 7.09 14.42
CA GLN A 305 -20.84 6.76 13.01
C GLN A 305 -19.35 6.57 12.77
N VAL A 306 -18.89 5.32 12.84
CA VAL A 306 -17.55 4.91 12.41
C VAL A 306 -17.38 5.42 10.99
N ASP A 307 -16.68 6.55 10.85
CA ASP A 307 -16.33 7.09 9.56
C ASP A 307 -15.70 5.94 8.76
N PRO A 308 -16.24 5.60 7.57
CA PRO A 308 -15.69 4.53 6.78
C PRO A 308 -14.19 4.76 6.62
N SER A 309 -13.39 3.72 6.88
CA SER A 309 -11.93 3.78 6.80
C SER A 309 -11.45 4.52 5.54
N TRP A 310 -10.32 5.22 5.61
CA TRP A 310 -9.76 5.96 4.47
C TRP A 310 -9.69 5.11 3.18
N PHE A 311 -9.47 3.81 3.33
CA PHE A 311 -9.44 2.83 2.24
C PHE A 311 -10.82 2.57 1.64
N SER A 312 -11.86 2.33 2.45
CA SER A 312 -13.23 2.18 1.95
C SER A 312 -13.73 3.44 1.28
N ASN A 313 -13.39 4.63 1.81
CA ASN A 313 -13.72 5.90 1.17
C ASN A 313 -12.99 6.10 -0.16
N ALA A 314 -11.72 5.71 -0.26
CA ALA A 314 -10.96 5.78 -1.51
C ALA A 314 -11.53 4.84 -2.59
N ILE A 315 -11.89 3.61 -2.21
CA ILE A 315 -12.56 2.65 -3.10
C ILE A 315 -13.93 3.20 -3.51
N TYR A 316 -14.72 3.66 -2.55
CA TYR A 316 -16.08 4.14 -2.78
C TYR A 316 -16.08 5.35 -3.72
N ASN A 317 -15.22 6.33 -3.47
CA ASN A 317 -15.08 7.49 -4.35
C ASN A 317 -14.65 7.04 -5.76
N LYS A 318 -13.65 6.17 -5.88
CA LYS A 318 -13.13 5.75 -7.19
C LYS A 318 -14.09 4.86 -7.99
N LEU A 319 -14.95 4.08 -7.32
CA LEU A 319 -15.95 3.23 -7.97
C LEU A 319 -17.29 3.92 -8.22
N PHE A 320 -17.68 4.89 -7.38
CA PHE A 320 -19.08 5.38 -7.34
C PHE A 320 -19.25 6.89 -7.51
N THR A 321 -18.19 7.68 -7.54
CA THR A 321 -18.30 9.06 -8.04
C THR A 321 -18.19 9.05 -9.56
N SER A 322 -19.34 9.08 -10.23
CA SER A 322 -19.42 9.28 -11.66
C SER A 322 -19.11 10.74 -12.01
N ASP A 323 -18.31 10.93 -13.07
CA ASP A 323 -17.91 12.23 -13.62
C ASP A 323 -19.09 13.17 -13.88
N SER A 324 -18.92 14.43 -13.45
CA SER A 324 -19.69 15.62 -13.86
C SER A 324 -21.22 15.51 -13.77
N LEU A 325 -21.75 15.27 -12.57
CA LEU A 325 -23.15 15.58 -12.32
C LEU A 325 -23.35 17.10 -12.26
N PRO A 326 -24.47 17.64 -12.79
CA PRO A 326 -24.76 19.06 -12.70
C PRO A 326 -24.88 19.49 -11.23
N TYR A 327 -24.19 20.56 -10.86
CA TYR A 327 -24.27 21.15 -9.53
C TYR A 327 -25.64 21.82 -9.36
N TRP A 328 -26.39 21.47 -8.30
CA TRP A 328 -27.73 21.99 -8.06
C TRP A 328 -27.92 22.16 -6.56
N ARG A 329 -28.42 23.33 -6.15
CA ARG A 329 -28.57 23.72 -4.75
C ARG A 329 -30.05 23.71 -4.38
N GLU A 330 -30.41 23.00 -3.32
CA GLU A 330 -31.79 22.99 -2.80
C GLU A 330 -32.28 24.41 -2.49
N PRO A 331 -33.51 24.79 -2.89
CA PRO A 331 -34.01 26.15 -2.77
C PRO A 331 -34.79 26.33 -1.47
N THR A 332 -34.12 26.30 -0.32
CA THR A 332 -34.76 26.70 0.93
C THR A 332 -34.80 28.21 1.12
N SER A 333 -33.97 28.98 0.39
CA SER A 333 -33.87 30.42 0.63
C SER A 333 -34.74 31.31 -0.28
N LEU A 334 -35.04 30.92 -1.52
CA LEU A 334 -35.55 31.89 -2.51
C LEU A 334 -37.08 31.86 -2.73
N GLY A 335 -37.81 30.86 -2.20
CA GLY A 335 -39.26 30.69 -2.40
C GLY A 335 -39.70 30.44 -3.87
N ARG A 336 -38.78 30.61 -4.83
CA ARG A 336 -38.99 30.43 -6.26
C ARG A 336 -37.89 29.58 -6.88
N TRP A 337 -38.28 28.62 -7.70
CA TRP A 337 -37.37 27.68 -8.34
C TRP A 337 -36.90 28.22 -9.69
N VAL A 338 -35.58 28.28 -9.90
CA VAL A 338 -34.97 28.89 -11.08
C VAL A 338 -34.20 27.81 -11.87
N SER A 339 -34.92 26.97 -12.63
CA SER A 339 -34.40 26.27 -13.84
C SER A 339 -35.50 25.43 -14.51
N PRO A 340 -36.26 25.98 -15.47
CA PRO A 340 -37.36 25.27 -16.16
C PRO A 340 -36.93 24.08 -17.02
N GLN A 341 -35.66 24.03 -17.47
CA GLN A 341 -35.22 23.10 -18.52
C GLN A 341 -35.08 21.65 -18.04
N GLN A 342 -35.08 21.42 -16.72
CA GLN A 342 -34.91 20.09 -16.11
C GLN A 342 -36.17 19.58 -15.39
N LEU A 343 -37.25 20.38 -15.38
CA LEU A 343 -38.54 20.01 -14.79
C LEU A 343 -39.34 19.11 -15.74
N GLY A 344 -39.77 17.95 -15.25
CA GLY A 344 -40.50 16.93 -15.99
C GLY A 344 -39.70 15.65 -16.32
N GLN A 345 -38.43 15.58 -15.93
CA GLN A 345 -37.59 14.39 -16.05
C GLN A 345 -36.87 14.09 -14.73
N THR A 346 -36.56 12.81 -14.50
CA THR A 346 -35.71 12.37 -13.40
C THR A 346 -34.26 12.75 -13.71
N THR A 347 -33.65 13.58 -12.87
CA THR A 347 -32.28 14.06 -13.07
C THR A 347 -31.45 13.89 -11.81
N TRP A 348 -30.18 13.54 -11.99
CA TRP A 348 -29.20 13.43 -10.92
C TRP A 348 -28.47 14.76 -10.78
N TYR A 349 -28.23 15.18 -9.53
CA TYR A 349 -27.51 16.40 -9.27
C TYR A 349 -26.58 16.27 -8.04
N GLN A 350 -25.60 17.16 -7.97
CA GLN A 350 -24.64 17.22 -6.87
C GLN A 350 -24.83 18.52 -6.08
N ASP A 351 -25.18 18.44 -4.79
CA ASP A 351 -25.40 19.62 -3.93
C ASP A 351 -24.16 19.95 -3.09
N SER A 352 -23.42 18.91 -2.67
CA SER A 352 -22.12 18.93 -1.95
C SER A 352 -21.90 17.54 -1.34
N PRO A 353 -20.67 16.99 -1.23
CA PRO A 353 -20.10 15.76 -1.88
C PRO A 353 -21.01 14.52 -2.11
N ILE A 354 -22.29 14.63 -1.83
CA ILE A 354 -23.32 13.62 -1.87
C ILE A 354 -24.16 13.86 -3.13
N ASN A 355 -24.40 12.78 -3.87
CA ASN A 355 -25.28 12.82 -5.03
C ASN A 355 -26.72 12.79 -4.53
N LYS A 356 -27.58 13.70 -5.01
CA LYS A 356 -29.01 13.69 -4.73
C LYS A 356 -29.77 13.35 -6.01
N GLN A 357 -30.90 12.67 -5.85
CA GLN A 357 -31.76 12.33 -6.98
C GLN A 357 -33.00 13.24 -6.97
N LEU A 358 -33.23 13.95 -8.07
CA LEU A 358 -34.42 14.78 -8.27
C LEU A 358 -35.42 14.05 -9.17
N HIS A 359 -36.61 13.79 -8.64
CA HIS A 359 -37.75 13.33 -9.39
C HIS A 359 -38.74 14.48 -9.52
N SER A 360 -39.09 14.86 -10.75
CA SER A 360 -40.10 15.90 -11.00
C SER A 360 -41.21 15.38 -11.91
N LYS A 361 -42.46 15.62 -11.50
CA LYS A 361 -43.68 15.31 -12.27
C LYS A 361 -44.51 16.57 -12.42
N THR A 362 -45.07 16.77 -13.61
CA THR A 362 -45.98 17.87 -13.88
C THR A 362 -47.42 17.39 -13.76
N MET A 363 -48.28 18.17 -13.12
CA MET A 363 -49.73 17.90 -13.01
C MET A 363 -50.56 19.09 -13.46
N LEU A 364 -51.80 18.84 -13.85
CA LEU A 364 -52.74 19.87 -14.29
C LEU A 364 -53.87 20.01 -13.28
N VAL A 365 -53.86 21.10 -12.51
CA VAL A 365 -54.92 21.44 -11.56
C VAL A 365 -55.78 22.54 -12.19
N ASN A 366 -57.06 22.28 -12.43
CA ASN A 366 -58.00 23.21 -13.06
C ASN A 366 -57.48 23.88 -14.35
N GLY A 367 -56.72 23.14 -15.17
CA GLY A 367 -56.14 23.64 -16.44
C GLY A 367 -54.79 24.36 -16.30
N GLN A 368 -54.24 24.46 -15.09
CA GLN A 368 -52.95 25.11 -14.81
C GLN A 368 -51.89 24.08 -14.41
N ALA A 369 -50.64 24.29 -14.87
CA ALA A 369 -49.54 23.41 -14.56
C ALA A 369 -48.99 23.63 -13.14
N PHE A 370 -48.84 22.55 -12.40
CA PHE A 370 -48.12 22.48 -11.13
C PHE A 370 -47.00 21.45 -11.24
N TYR A 371 -45.94 21.64 -10.46
CA TYR A 371 -44.78 20.75 -10.46
C TYR A 371 -44.62 20.12 -9.08
N PHE A 372 -44.67 18.80 -9.04
CA PHE A 372 -44.43 18.01 -7.84
C PHE A 372 -43.02 17.43 -7.91
N ILE A 373 -42.21 17.72 -6.90
CA ILE A 373 -40.78 17.41 -6.90
C ILE A 373 -40.46 16.63 -5.64
N ALA A 374 -39.83 15.48 -5.80
CA ALA A 374 -39.25 14.73 -4.72
C ALA A 374 -37.73 14.74 -4.87
N VAL A 375 -37.07 15.08 -3.77
CA VAL A 375 -35.63 15.03 -3.64
C VAL A 375 -35.30 13.91 -2.66
N GLN A 376 -34.51 12.95 -3.11
CA GLN A 376 -34.05 11.86 -2.27
C GLN A 376 -32.56 12.01 -1.97
N ASP A 377 -32.19 11.87 -0.69
CA ASP A 377 -30.79 11.75 -0.29
C ASP A 377 -30.28 10.34 -0.63
N SER A 378 -29.21 10.24 -1.44
CA SER A 378 -28.64 8.94 -1.78
C SER A 378 -28.01 8.24 -0.59
N ARG A 379 -27.62 8.98 0.47
CA ARG A 379 -26.88 8.41 1.61
C ARG A 379 -27.73 7.35 2.35
N GLN A 380 -28.99 7.62 2.60
CA GLN A 380 -29.80 6.77 3.49
C GLN A 380 -30.29 5.47 2.83
N SER A 381 -30.53 5.47 1.51
CA SER A 381 -30.82 4.24 0.76
C SER A 381 -29.57 3.42 0.44
N LEU A 382 -28.39 4.04 0.41
CA LEU A 382 -27.11 3.34 0.24
C LEU A 382 -26.52 2.82 1.54
N LEU A 383 -26.74 3.44 2.70
CA LEU A 383 -26.08 3.04 3.95
C LEU A 383 -26.33 1.56 4.32
N SER A 384 -27.58 1.10 4.31
CA SER A 384 -27.90 -0.30 4.68
C SER A 384 -27.43 -1.34 3.66
N ALA A 385 -27.47 -1.03 2.36
CA ALA A 385 -26.92 -1.91 1.31
C ALA A 385 -25.38 -1.87 1.28
N SER A 386 -24.78 -0.71 1.56
CA SER A 386 -23.34 -0.48 1.55
C SER A 386 -22.64 -1.11 2.75
N GLU A 387 -23.28 -1.18 3.93
CA GLU A 387 -22.70 -1.81 5.11
C GLU A 387 -22.53 -3.33 4.91
N ALA A 388 -23.58 -4.01 4.44
CA ALA A 388 -23.52 -5.44 4.15
C ALA A 388 -22.50 -5.73 3.03
N LEU A 389 -22.46 -4.87 2.01
CA LEU A 389 -21.54 -4.99 0.89
C LEU A 389 -20.08 -4.73 1.30
N ASN A 390 -19.83 -3.74 2.16
CA ASN A 390 -18.52 -3.47 2.75
C ASN A 390 -18.05 -4.64 3.62
N GLN A 391 -18.93 -5.22 4.44
CA GLN A 391 -18.59 -6.40 5.24
C GLN A 391 -18.22 -7.59 4.35
N LEU A 392 -18.95 -7.83 3.27
CA LEU A 392 -18.62 -8.89 2.29
C LEU A 392 -17.28 -8.64 1.59
N LEU A 393 -16.99 -7.39 1.19
CA LEU A 393 -15.71 -7.04 0.58
C LEU A 393 -14.56 -7.23 1.56
N ILE A 394 -14.67 -6.73 2.80
CA ILE A 394 -13.66 -6.89 3.84
C ILE A 394 -13.43 -8.38 4.11
N LEU A 395 -14.49 -9.18 4.24
CA LEU A 395 -14.40 -10.62 4.42
C LEU A 395 -13.69 -11.31 3.24
N LEU A 396 -14.00 -10.93 2.00
CA LEU A 396 -13.34 -11.48 0.81
C LEU A 396 -11.85 -11.11 0.75
N PHE A 397 -11.51 -9.84 1.00
CA PHE A 397 -10.11 -9.38 1.03
C PHE A 397 -9.31 -10.04 2.16
N THR A 398 -9.89 -10.19 3.35
CA THR A 398 -9.22 -10.85 4.49
C THR A 398 -8.98 -12.33 4.22
N ILE A 399 -9.95 -13.05 3.65
CA ILE A 399 -9.78 -14.46 3.25
C ILE A 399 -8.65 -14.59 2.21
N ILE A 400 -8.63 -13.74 1.19
CA ILE A 400 -7.58 -13.77 0.16
C ILE A 400 -6.21 -13.44 0.76
N ALA A 401 -6.13 -12.45 1.65
CA ALA A 401 -4.89 -12.11 2.33
C ALA A 401 -4.35 -13.28 3.18
N ILE A 402 -5.24 -13.99 3.90
CA ILE A 402 -4.88 -15.18 4.68
C ILE A 402 -4.36 -16.29 3.76
N ILE A 403 -5.03 -16.56 2.64
CA ILE A 403 -4.60 -17.58 1.67
C ILE A 403 -3.23 -17.25 1.08
N VAL A 404 -3.01 -16.00 0.67
CA VAL A 404 -1.71 -15.55 0.14
C VAL A 404 -0.60 -15.68 1.17
N LEU A 405 -0.86 -15.27 2.42
CA LEU A 405 0.11 -15.35 3.51
C LEU A 405 0.44 -16.81 3.87
N ALA A 406 -0.57 -17.69 3.89
CA ALA A 406 -0.39 -19.12 4.11
C ALA A 406 0.45 -19.77 3.00
N LEU A 407 0.16 -19.47 1.73
CA LEU A 407 0.95 -19.96 0.59
C LEU A 407 2.40 -19.46 0.65
N PHE A 408 2.60 -18.18 0.98
CA PHE A 408 3.93 -17.59 1.08
C PHE A 408 4.76 -18.19 2.23
N ALA A 409 4.14 -18.39 3.39
CA ALA A 409 4.75 -19.06 4.53
C ALA A 409 5.14 -20.50 4.19
N PHE A 410 4.21 -21.27 3.59
CA PHE A 410 4.47 -22.65 3.17
C PHE A 410 5.65 -22.75 2.18
N ALA A 411 5.66 -21.91 1.15
CA ALA A 411 6.73 -21.89 0.16
C ALA A 411 8.09 -21.49 0.76
N SER A 412 8.08 -20.53 1.70
CA SER A 412 9.30 -20.08 2.38
C SER A 412 9.88 -21.17 3.29
N LEU A 413 9.02 -21.86 4.05
CA LEU A 413 9.42 -23.00 4.87
C LEU A 413 10.02 -24.12 4.00
N LEU A 414 9.38 -24.46 2.89
CA LEU A 414 9.84 -25.51 1.99
C LEU A 414 11.16 -25.14 1.30
N SER A 415 11.29 -23.89 0.84
CA SER A 415 12.53 -23.36 0.25
C SER A 415 13.70 -23.37 1.24
N TRP A 416 13.48 -22.94 2.49
CA TRP A 416 14.50 -22.96 3.53
C TRP A 416 14.97 -24.39 3.82
N ARG A 417 14.05 -25.35 3.93
CA ARG A 417 14.39 -26.76 4.16
C ARG A 417 15.23 -27.36 3.03
N ILE A 418 14.87 -27.09 1.77
CA ILE A 418 15.63 -27.57 0.60
C ILE A 418 17.04 -26.99 0.59
N VAL A 419 17.18 -25.68 0.83
CA VAL A 419 18.49 -25.02 0.83
C VAL A 419 19.36 -25.54 1.96
N LYS A 420 18.81 -25.69 3.17
CA LYS A 420 19.51 -26.25 4.32
C LYS A 420 19.97 -27.69 4.05
N MET A 421 19.09 -28.53 3.49
CA MET A 421 19.46 -29.89 3.11
C MET A 421 20.60 -29.87 2.09
N LYS A 422 20.48 -29.08 1.02
CA LYS A 422 21.52 -28.96 -0.01
C LYS A 422 22.87 -28.53 0.57
N GLN A 423 22.89 -27.58 1.50
CA GLN A 423 24.10 -27.11 2.17
C GLN A 423 24.71 -28.24 3.02
N ASN A 424 23.91 -28.90 3.86
CA ASN A 424 24.39 -30.03 4.67
C ASN A 424 25.05 -31.15 3.84
N TYR A 425 24.55 -31.43 2.64
CA TYR A 425 25.17 -32.43 1.74
C TYR A 425 26.38 -31.88 0.97
N ARG A 426 26.40 -30.59 0.63
CA ARG A 426 27.55 -29.96 -0.01
C ARG A 426 28.73 -29.87 0.94
N ASP A 427 28.49 -29.52 2.20
CA ASP A 427 29.53 -29.35 3.20
C ASP A 427 30.09 -30.71 3.70
N ALA A 428 29.35 -31.80 3.46
CA ALA A 428 29.75 -33.15 3.80
C ALA A 428 30.66 -33.83 2.77
N ILE A 429 30.75 -33.29 1.55
CA ILE A 429 31.51 -33.86 0.43
C ILE A 429 32.54 -32.83 -0.02
N ASP A 430 33.82 -33.16 0.10
CA ASP A 430 34.91 -32.29 -0.35
C ASP A 430 34.96 -32.20 -1.89
N SER A 431 35.68 -31.21 -2.41
CA SER A 431 35.97 -30.99 -3.83
C SER A 431 36.54 -32.23 -4.54
N ASP A 432 37.26 -33.08 -3.84
CA ASP A 432 37.80 -34.37 -4.33
C ASP A 432 36.80 -35.54 -4.24
N GLY A 433 35.59 -35.30 -3.77
CA GLY A 433 34.53 -36.31 -3.65
C GLY A 433 34.63 -37.21 -2.42
N LYS A 434 35.54 -36.90 -1.48
CA LYS A 434 35.68 -37.62 -0.19
C LYS A 434 34.60 -37.16 0.79
N ILE A 435 34.07 -38.09 1.57
CA ILE A 435 33.01 -37.84 2.55
C ILE A 435 33.67 -37.48 3.88
N MET A 436 33.49 -36.24 4.32
CA MET A 436 34.10 -35.71 5.55
C MET A 436 33.26 -35.98 6.79
N ALA A 437 31.93 -35.98 6.62
CA ALA A 437 30.97 -36.29 7.68
C ALA A 437 29.67 -36.82 7.08
N VAL A 438 28.99 -37.73 7.77
CA VAL A 438 27.65 -38.18 7.34
C VAL A 438 26.61 -37.12 7.73
N PRO A 439 25.87 -36.53 6.77
CA PRO A 439 24.84 -35.55 7.08
C PRO A 439 23.73 -36.19 7.93
N GLU A 440 23.24 -35.45 8.94
CA GLU A 440 22.04 -35.88 9.66
C GLU A 440 20.81 -35.81 8.75
N ALA A 441 20.08 -36.93 8.62
CA ALA A 441 18.82 -36.91 7.90
C ALA A 441 17.70 -36.23 8.68
N SER A 442 16.78 -35.60 7.94
CA SER A 442 15.53 -35.07 8.49
C SER A 442 14.69 -36.18 9.14
N LYS A 443 14.28 -35.94 10.38
CA LYS A 443 13.42 -36.84 11.19
C LYS A 443 11.92 -36.69 10.89
N LEU A 444 11.54 -35.73 10.03
CA LEU A 444 10.13 -35.54 9.67
C LEU A 444 9.62 -36.71 8.79
N PRO A 445 8.36 -37.15 8.99
CA PRO A 445 7.71 -38.18 8.19
C PRO A 445 7.03 -37.56 6.95
N ASP A 446 7.79 -36.82 6.15
CA ASP A 446 7.34 -36.24 4.89
C ASP A 446 8.26 -36.64 3.73
N GLU A 447 7.86 -36.33 2.49
CA GLU A 447 8.57 -36.74 1.27
C GLU A 447 10.00 -36.17 1.22
N LEU A 448 10.19 -34.97 1.77
CA LEU A 448 11.52 -34.36 1.89
C LEU A 448 12.37 -35.06 2.97
N GLY A 449 11.75 -35.53 4.05
CA GLY A 449 12.36 -36.39 5.04
C GLY A 449 12.78 -37.75 4.47
N ASP A 450 11.92 -38.38 3.67
CA ASP A 450 12.23 -39.63 2.96
C ASP A 450 13.42 -39.45 2.03
N LEU A 451 13.41 -38.39 1.21
CA LEU A 451 14.53 -38.07 0.33
C LEU A 451 15.82 -37.85 1.13
N SER A 452 15.75 -37.13 2.26
CA SER A 452 16.90 -36.90 3.12
C SER A 452 17.46 -38.20 3.70
N ARG A 453 16.62 -39.19 4.03
CA ARG A 453 17.07 -40.51 4.52
C ARG A 453 17.73 -41.33 3.41
N VAL A 454 17.15 -41.32 2.21
CA VAL A 454 17.72 -42.00 1.04
C VAL A 454 19.09 -41.41 0.69
N MET A 455 19.21 -40.08 0.66
CA MET A 455 20.48 -39.41 0.40
C MET A 455 21.55 -39.72 1.47
N GLN A 456 21.15 -39.82 2.75
CA GLN A 456 22.06 -40.23 3.81
C GLN A 456 22.55 -41.66 3.59
N GLN A 457 21.65 -42.58 3.25
CA GLN A 457 22.00 -43.97 2.98
C GLN A 457 22.97 -44.10 1.79
N LEU A 458 22.76 -43.33 0.71
CA LEU A 458 23.66 -43.30 -0.43
C LEU A 458 25.06 -42.81 -0.02
N THR A 459 25.12 -41.74 0.78
CA THR A 459 26.37 -41.18 1.30
C THR A 459 27.12 -42.22 2.16
N VAL A 460 26.44 -42.87 3.10
CA VAL A 460 27.03 -43.94 3.93
C VAL A 460 27.53 -45.11 3.08
N ASN A 461 26.77 -45.54 2.08
CA ASN A 461 27.18 -46.64 1.20
C ASN A 461 28.40 -46.28 0.35
N GLN A 462 28.49 -45.03 -0.12
CA GLN A 462 29.64 -44.54 -0.87
C GLN A 462 30.90 -44.54 0.01
N GLY A 463 30.82 -44.08 1.27
CA GLY A 463 31.95 -44.11 2.20
C GLY A 463 32.43 -45.54 2.49
N LYS A 464 31.52 -46.48 2.73
CA LYS A 464 31.89 -47.90 2.90
C LYS A 464 32.58 -48.49 1.67
N TYR A 465 32.20 -48.04 0.47
CA TYR A 465 32.81 -48.51 -0.77
C TYR A 465 34.23 -47.97 -0.95
N THR A 466 34.47 -46.70 -0.62
CA THR A 466 35.81 -46.11 -0.65
C THR A 466 36.73 -46.79 0.35
N ASP A 467 36.28 -47.03 1.59
CA ASP A 467 37.06 -47.71 2.63
C ASP A 467 37.38 -49.16 2.23
N TYR A 468 36.43 -49.84 1.58
CA TYR A 468 36.65 -51.17 1.05
C TYR A 468 37.77 -51.19 0.00
N LEU A 469 37.77 -50.25 -0.95
CA LEU A 469 38.81 -50.15 -1.98
C LEU A 469 40.19 -49.92 -1.37
N ALA A 470 40.30 -49.01 -0.39
CA ALA A 470 41.55 -48.77 0.33
C ALA A 470 42.04 -50.04 1.03
N SER A 471 41.18 -50.72 1.79
CA SER A 471 41.55 -51.96 2.50
C SER A 471 41.88 -53.14 1.58
N LEU A 472 41.30 -53.17 0.37
CA LEU A 472 41.53 -54.22 -0.61
C LEU A 472 42.95 -54.13 -1.17
N ALA A 473 43.42 -52.92 -1.49
CA ALA A 473 44.76 -52.70 -2.01
C ALA A 473 45.85 -53.13 -1.00
N ASP A 474 45.63 -52.88 0.29
CA ASP A 474 46.52 -53.33 1.36
C ASP A 474 46.55 -54.85 1.51
N LYS A 475 45.37 -55.48 1.57
CA LYS A 475 45.26 -56.94 1.69
C LYS A 475 45.88 -57.65 0.49
N LEU A 476 45.60 -57.18 -0.73
CA LEU A 476 46.19 -57.74 -1.95
C LEU A 476 47.72 -57.60 -1.94
N SER A 477 48.24 -56.46 -1.49
CA SER A 477 49.69 -56.25 -1.37
C SER A 477 50.34 -57.24 -0.42
N HIS A 478 49.70 -57.55 0.71
CA HIS A 478 50.22 -58.49 1.70
C HIS A 478 50.17 -59.95 1.19
N GLU A 479 49.03 -60.37 0.65
CA GLU A 479 48.82 -61.73 0.14
C GLU A 479 49.72 -62.06 -1.06
N LEU A 480 50.07 -61.06 -1.88
CA LEU A 480 50.95 -61.25 -3.04
C LEU A 480 52.44 -61.21 -2.70
N LYS A 481 52.86 -60.60 -1.58
CA LYS A 481 54.28 -60.58 -1.17
C LYS A 481 54.84 -61.98 -0.91
N THR A 482 54.08 -62.82 -0.23
CA THR A 482 54.46 -64.19 0.15
C THR A 482 54.75 -65.08 -1.07
N PRO A 483 53.85 -65.25 -2.07
CA PRO A 483 54.14 -66.07 -3.24
C PRO A 483 55.26 -65.50 -4.10
N VAL A 484 55.40 -64.17 -4.18
CA VAL A 484 56.50 -63.52 -4.92
C VAL A 484 57.85 -63.82 -4.26
N ALA A 485 57.93 -63.82 -2.92
CA ALA A 485 59.13 -64.21 -2.19
C ALA A 485 59.50 -65.69 -2.42
N VAL A 486 58.50 -66.58 -2.49
CA VAL A 486 58.72 -68.01 -2.81
C VAL A 486 59.23 -68.19 -4.24
N ILE A 487 58.66 -67.48 -5.22
CA ILE A 487 59.14 -67.48 -6.60
C ILE A 487 60.59 -66.98 -6.65
N ARG A 488 60.89 -65.87 -5.96
CA ARG A 488 62.24 -65.31 -5.91
C ARG A 488 63.25 -66.31 -5.35
N THR A 489 62.97 -66.89 -4.19
CA THR A 489 63.85 -67.88 -3.54
C THR A 489 64.07 -69.11 -4.43
N SER A 490 63.02 -69.53 -5.15
CA SER A 490 63.10 -70.66 -6.08
C SER A 490 63.97 -70.34 -7.30
N LEU A 491 63.90 -69.11 -7.83
CA LEU A 491 64.76 -68.63 -8.91
C LEU A 491 66.22 -68.47 -8.45
N GLU A 492 66.46 -67.94 -7.24
CA GLU A 492 67.79 -67.83 -6.62
C GLU A 492 68.44 -69.23 -6.44
N ASN A 493 67.66 -70.23 -6.01
CA ASN A 493 68.16 -71.61 -5.91
C ASN A 493 68.51 -72.22 -7.28
N LEU A 494 67.76 -71.87 -8.33
CA LEU A 494 68.06 -72.32 -9.71
C LEU A 494 69.30 -71.63 -10.28
N GLU A 495 69.59 -70.39 -9.86
CA GLU A 495 70.81 -69.66 -10.24
C GLU A 495 72.09 -70.37 -9.76
N LEU A 496 72.01 -71.05 -8.61
CA LEU A 496 73.12 -71.85 -8.07
C LEU A 496 73.37 -73.16 -8.83
N SER A 497 72.52 -73.52 -9.80
CA SER A 497 72.65 -74.74 -10.61
C SER A 497 73.39 -74.45 -11.92
N ASN A 498 74.16 -75.43 -12.43
CA ASN A 498 74.85 -75.30 -13.72
C ASN A 498 73.86 -75.38 -14.89
N LEU A 499 73.35 -74.22 -15.34
CA LEU A 499 72.37 -74.09 -16.41
C LEU A 499 73.03 -73.76 -17.77
N ASP A 500 72.35 -74.13 -18.85
CA ASP A 500 72.74 -73.76 -20.22
C ASP A 500 72.65 -72.22 -20.44
N PRO A 501 73.46 -71.60 -21.33
CA PRO A 501 73.47 -70.15 -21.51
C PRO A 501 72.12 -69.56 -21.95
N GLU A 502 71.33 -70.30 -22.74
CA GLU A 502 69.96 -69.91 -23.11
C GLU A 502 69.03 -69.88 -21.88
N ALA A 503 69.08 -70.92 -21.03
CA ALA A 503 68.27 -71.02 -19.80
C ALA A 503 68.62 -69.90 -18.79
N THR A 504 69.91 -69.55 -18.69
CA THR A 504 70.40 -68.46 -17.83
C THR A 504 69.79 -67.10 -18.22
N LYS A 505 69.58 -66.85 -19.52
CA LYS A 505 68.93 -65.63 -20.03
C LYS A 505 67.45 -65.54 -19.63
N TYR A 506 66.73 -66.66 -19.64
CA TYR A 506 65.33 -66.71 -19.16
C TYR A 506 65.24 -66.57 -17.64
N LEU A 507 66.16 -67.20 -16.89
CA LEU A 507 66.25 -67.05 -15.43
C LEU A 507 66.49 -65.59 -15.04
N THR A 508 67.45 -64.92 -15.67
CA THR A 508 67.75 -63.50 -15.45
C THR A 508 66.52 -62.63 -15.69
N ARG A 509 65.77 -62.87 -16.77
CA ARG A 509 64.52 -62.16 -17.06
C ARG A 509 63.43 -62.43 -16.03
N ALA A 510 63.29 -63.67 -15.58
CA ALA A 510 62.32 -64.04 -14.55
C ALA A 510 62.64 -63.37 -13.21
N MET A 511 63.91 -63.36 -12.80
CA MET A 511 64.38 -62.65 -11.59
C MET A 511 64.13 -61.14 -11.69
N GLN A 512 64.42 -60.52 -12.84
CA GLN A 512 64.10 -59.11 -13.09
C GLN A 512 62.59 -58.84 -13.00
N GLY A 513 61.76 -59.72 -13.56
CA GLY A 513 60.30 -59.64 -13.49
C GLY A 513 59.76 -59.75 -12.05
N THR A 514 60.25 -60.71 -11.28
CA THR A 514 59.87 -60.92 -9.87
C THR A 514 60.33 -59.76 -8.99
N ASN A 515 61.51 -59.20 -9.24
CA ASN A 515 61.99 -58.00 -8.55
C ASN A 515 61.12 -56.79 -8.87
N ARG A 516 60.77 -56.56 -10.13
CA ARG A 516 59.87 -55.48 -10.53
C ARG A 516 58.49 -55.63 -9.90
N LEU A 517 57.94 -56.84 -9.84
CA LEU A 517 56.65 -57.11 -9.20
C LEU A 517 56.71 -56.84 -7.69
N SER A 518 57.76 -57.30 -7.02
CA SER A 518 57.99 -57.01 -5.60
C SER A 518 58.11 -55.50 -5.33
N GLN A 519 58.77 -54.74 -6.23
CA GLN A 519 58.86 -53.28 -6.16
C GLN A 519 57.48 -52.61 -6.29
N THR A 520 56.66 -53.02 -7.26
CA THR A 520 55.30 -52.48 -7.42
C THR A 520 54.43 -52.72 -6.19
N LEU A 521 54.50 -53.92 -5.58
CA LEU A 521 53.71 -54.24 -4.38
C LEU A 521 54.16 -53.43 -3.15
N ASN A 522 55.46 -53.17 -3.03
CA ASN A 522 55.97 -52.30 -1.97
C ASN A 522 55.55 -50.85 -2.18
N ALA A 523 55.61 -50.34 -3.43
CA ALA A 523 55.14 -49.01 -3.77
C ALA A 523 53.64 -48.83 -3.48
N LEU A 524 52.82 -49.81 -3.85
CA LEU A 524 51.37 -49.79 -3.56
C LEU A 524 51.10 -49.78 -2.06
N SER A 525 51.81 -50.60 -1.29
CA SER A 525 51.66 -50.65 0.17
C SER A 525 52.17 -49.38 0.86
N GLU A 526 53.25 -48.76 0.38
CA GLU A 526 53.79 -47.53 0.94
C GLU A 526 52.89 -46.33 0.61
N ALA A 527 52.32 -46.28 -0.59
CA ALA A 527 51.34 -45.27 -0.98
C ALA A 527 50.06 -45.33 -0.14
N ASN A 528 49.49 -46.52 0.07
CA ASN A 528 48.30 -46.69 0.92
C ASN A 528 48.56 -46.30 2.38
N LYS A 529 49.73 -46.67 2.92
CA LYS A 529 50.12 -46.28 4.30
C LYS A 529 50.28 -44.77 4.42
N LEU A 530 50.84 -44.12 3.40
CA LEU A 530 50.97 -42.67 3.37
C LEU A 530 49.59 -41.99 3.27
N GLU A 531 48.70 -42.52 2.44
CA GLU A 531 47.32 -42.02 2.33
C GLU A 531 46.54 -42.17 3.65
N GLN A 532 46.71 -43.28 4.37
CA GLN A 532 46.19 -43.45 5.73
C GLN A 532 46.82 -42.45 6.71
N SER A 533 48.12 -42.17 6.58
CA SER A 533 48.81 -41.20 7.44
C SER A 533 48.30 -39.78 7.22
N PHE A 534 47.90 -39.41 5.99
CA PHE A 534 47.23 -38.14 5.73
C PHE A 534 45.85 -38.04 6.39
N GLU A 535 45.12 -39.15 6.49
CA GLU A 535 43.79 -39.17 7.12
C GLU A 535 43.83 -38.93 8.63
N TYR A 536 44.88 -39.41 9.30
CA TYR A 536 45.05 -39.25 10.75
C TYR A 536 46.01 -38.13 11.14
N ALA A 537 46.54 -37.38 10.17
CA ALA A 537 47.48 -36.30 10.39
C ALA A 537 46.86 -35.19 11.27
N GLN A 538 47.54 -34.84 12.36
CA GLN A 538 47.14 -33.75 13.24
C GLN A 538 47.93 -32.49 12.91
N TRP A 539 47.22 -31.45 12.50
CA TRP A 539 47.78 -30.12 12.31
C TRP A 539 47.95 -29.45 13.67
N GLN A 540 49.16 -28.97 13.93
CA GLN A 540 49.49 -28.26 15.16
C GLN A 540 50.49 -27.13 14.89
N VAL A 541 50.34 -26.06 15.66
CA VAL A 541 51.28 -24.94 15.69
C VAL A 541 52.51 -25.39 16.48
N VAL A 542 53.66 -25.47 15.81
CA VAL A 542 54.93 -25.92 16.40
C VAL A 542 56.04 -24.90 16.21
N PRO A 543 56.92 -24.71 17.20
CA PRO A 543 58.22 -24.08 16.99
C PRO A 543 59.09 -25.00 16.12
N PHE A 544 59.27 -24.65 14.85
CA PHE A 544 59.91 -25.53 13.87
C PHE A 544 61.41 -25.69 14.09
N ASP A 545 62.04 -24.66 14.64
CA ASP A 545 63.42 -24.62 15.12
C ASP A 545 63.66 -25.66 16.22
N ASP A 546 62.83 -25.68 17.28
CA ASP A 546 62.92 -26.67 18.36
C ASP A 546 62.78 -28.11 17.81
N MET A 547 61.82 -28.31 16.90
CA MET A 547 61.62 -29.61 16.25
C MET A 547 62.84 -30.04 15.41
N LEU A 548 63.45 -29.11 14.68
CA LEU A 548 64.66 -29.38 13.89
C LEU A 548 65.88 -29.64 14.77
N GLU A 549 66.01 -28.97 15.92
CA GLU A 549 67.06 -29.26 16.91
C GLU A 549 66.97 -30.69 17.43
N GLU A 550 65.78 -31.10 17.89
CA GLU A 550 65.54 -32.44 18.39
C GLU A 550 65.84 -33.52 17.34
N LEU A 551 65.38 -33.29 16.09
CA LEU A 551 65.66 -34.21 14.98
C LEU A 551 67.14 -34.26 14.61
N THR A 552 67.82 -33.12 14.58
CA THR A 552 69.26 -33.07 14.28
C THR A 552 70.05 -33.82 15.34
N ASP A 553 69.70 -33.70 16.62
CA ASP A 553 70.31 -34.45 17.71
C ASP A 553 70.04 -35.95 17.62
N ALA A 554 68.83 -36.35 17.26
CA ALA A 554 68.50 -37.75 16.99
C ALA A 554 69.34 -38.31 15.82
N TYR A 555 69.51 -37.57 14.73
CA TYR A 555 70.33 -37.99 13.59
C TYR A 555 71.82 -38.12 13.95
N ARG A 556 72.36 -37.22 14.80
CA ARG A 556 73.73 -37.35 15.34
C ARG A 556 73.92 -38.66 16.11
N GLN A 557 72.90 -39.11 16.85
CA GLN A 557 72.97 -40.37 17.59
C GLN A 557 72.85 -41.60 16.68
N ILE A 558 71.90 -41.59 15.73
CA ILE A 558 71.63 -42.71 14.82
C ILE A 558 72.81 -42.91 13.85
N TYR A 559 73.30 -41.82 13.26
CA TYR A 559 74.36 -41.82 12.26
C TYR A 559 75.66 -41.27 12.83
N SER A 560 76.17 -41.87 13.91
CA SER A 560 77.39 -41.46 14.64
C SER A 560 78.67 -41.29 13.79
N ARG A 561 78.70 -41.82 12.57
CA ARG A 561 79.82 -41.66 11.62
C ARG A 561 79.73 -40.38 10.79
N HIS A 562 78.55 -39.77 10.67
CA HIS A 562 78.34 -38.54 9.91
C HIS A 562 78.19 -37.34 10.85
N GLN A 563 78.57 -36.16 10.37
CA GLN A 563 78.41 -34.91 11.10
C GLN A 563 77.14 -34.20 10.64
N PHE A 564 76.35 -33.67 11.58
CA PHE A 564 75.14 -32.88 11.28
C PHE A 564 75.25 -31.49 11.91
N GLN A 565 75.03 -30.46 11.11
CA GLN A 565 75.07 -29.06 11.51
C GLN A 565 73.72 -28.40 11.23
N LEU A 566 73.20 -27.63 12.18
CA LEU A 566 71.97 -26.85 12.04
C LEU A 566 72.33 -25.37 12.21
N GLU A 567 71.96 -24.55 11.23
CA GLU A 567 72.21 -23.11 11.18
C GLU A 567 70.87 -22.38 11.02
N TYR A 568 70.58 -21.45 11.93
CA TYR A 568 69.42 -20.56 11.87
C TYR A 568 69.67 -19.32 12.74
N ASP A 569 68.92 -18.24 12.50
CA ASP A 569 68.98 -17.04 13.35
C ASP A 569 68.06 -17.20 14.55
N GLN A 570 68.63 -17.31 15.76
CA GLN A 570 67.89 -17.50 17.01
C GLN A 570 66.98 -16.32 17.39
N GLN A 571 67.08 -15.18 16.69
CA GLN A 571 66.24 -14.01 16.94
C GLN A 571 64.91 -14.03 16.18
N ASP A 572 64.78 -14.89 15.18
CA ASP A 572 63.57 -15.02 14.36
C ASP A 572 62.59 -16.06 14.95
N ASP A 573 61.28 -15.85 14.73
CA ASP A 573 60.23 -16.78 15.14
C ASP A 573 59.92 -17.77 14.00
N TYR A 574 60.19 -19.07 14.22
CA TYR A 574 59.95 -20.14 13.25
C TYR A 574 58.68 -20.95 13.53
N THR A 575 57.71 -20.36 14.24
CA THR A 575 56.44 -21.01 14.53
C THR A 575 55.59 -21.19 13.26
N ILE A 576 55.08 -22.41 13.03
CA ILE A 576 54.29 -22.76 11.85
C ILE A 576 53.22 -23.82 12.18
N ASN A 577 52.06 -23.73 11.52
CA ASN A 577 51.02 -24.76 11.58
C ASN A 577 51.31 -25.86 10.55
N LEU A 578 51.66 -27.07 11.00
CA LEU A 578 51.97 -28.22 10.14
C LEU A 578 51.60 -29.55 10.82
N ALA A 579 51.74 -30.67 10.10
CA ALA A 579 51.62 -32.01 10.66
C ALA A 579 53.03 -32.60 10.98
N PRO A 580 53.48 -32.60 12.25
CA PRO A 580 54.87 -32.89 12.60
C PRO A 580 55.29 -34.29 12.20
N GLU A 581 54.45 -35.30 12.45
CA GLU A 581 54.76 -36.71 12.14
C GLU A 581 55.09 -36.92 10.66
N LEU A 582 54.36 -36.22 9.77
CA LEU A 582 54.60 -36.27 8.33
C LEU A 582 55.91 -35.54 7.96
N ILE A 583 56.21 -34.41 8.61
CA ILE A 583 57.47 -33.69 8.36
C ILE A 583 58.68 -34.50 8.84
N VAL A 584 58.59 -35.18 9.98
CA VAL A 584 59.62 -36.14 10.43
C VAL A 584 59.84 -37.22 9.38
N GLN A 585 58.76 -37.79 8.84
CA GLN A 585 58.85 -38.79 7.78
C GLN A 585 59.50 -38.25 6.50
N LEU A 586 59.19 -37.01 6.11
CA LEU A 586 59.83 -36.32 4.98
C LEU A 586 61.34 -36.16 5.22
N LEU A 587 61.71 -35.67 6.40
CA LEU A 587 63.11 -35.44 6.78
C LEU A 587 63.88 -36.75 6.85
N ASP A 588 63.31 -37.82 7.40
CA ASP A 588 63.93 -39.15 7.42
C ASP A 588 64.29 -39.65 6.01
N LYS A 589 63.42 -39.40 5.02
CA LYS A 589 63.70 -39.78 3.63
C LYS A 589 64.81 -38.92 3.02
N LEU A 590 64.85 -37.62 3.29
CA LEU A 590 65.91 -36.73 2.81
C LEU A 590 67.25 -37.03 3.47
N ILE A 591 67.27 -37.33 4.77
CA ILE A 591 68.49 -37.62 5.53
C ILE A 591 69.03 -39.01 5.24
N SER A 592 68.16 -40.02 5.10
CA SER A 592 68.61 -41.33 4.60
C SER A 592 69.26 -41.19 3.22
N ASN A 593 68.74 -40.31 2.35
CA ASN A 593 69.34 -40.04 1.05
C ASN A 593 70.69 -39.30 1.20
N ALA A 594 70.78 -38.29 2.07
CA ALA A 594 72.02 -37.56 2.31
C ALA A 594 73.13 -38.46 2.87
N VAL A 595 72.82 -39.30 3.85
CA VAL A 595 73.75 -40.27 4.48
C VAL A 595 74.27 -41.29 3.45
N ASP A 596 73.41 -41.78 2.57
CA ASP A 596 73.78 -42.77 1.55
C ASP A 596 74.84 -42.26 0.54
N TYR A 597 74.86 -40.95 0.27
CA TYR A 597 75.73 -40.35 -0.75
C TYR A 597 76.84 -39.47 -0.18
N ALA A 598 76.73 -39.04 1.08
CA ALA A 598 77.71 -38.18 1.71
C ALA A 598 78.98 -38.94 2.11
N PRO A 599 80.18 -38.39 1.83
CA PRO A 599 81.40 -38.86 2.47
C PRO A 599 81.29 -38.75 3.99
N VAL A 600 81.82 -39.74 4.71
CA VAL A 600 81.78 -39.82 6.19
C VAL A 600 82.34 -38.55 6.87
N GLU A 601 83.33 -37.91 6.26
CA GLU A 601 84.03 -36.74 6.80
C GLU A 601 83.34 -35.41 6.48
N ALA A 602 82.32 -35.39 5.61
CA ALA A 602 81.61 -34.17 5.20
C ALA A 602 80.33 -33.97 6.03
N PRO A 603 80.05 -32.75 6.51
CA PRO A 603 78.82 -32.48 7.25
C PRO A 603 77.59 -32.45 6.33
N ILE A 604 76.46 -32.87 6.88
CA ILE A 604 75.12 -32.61 6.35
C ILE A 604 74.59 -31.38 7.08
N CYS A 605 74.35 -30.30 6.33
CA CYS A 605 74.02 -28.99 6.89
C CYS A 605 72.55 -28.66 6.66
N PHE A 606 71.82 -28.37 7.74
CA PHE A 606 70.48 -27.82 7.71
C PHE A 606 70.57 -26.30 7.87
N LYS A 607 69.92 -25.55 6.99
CA LYS A 607 69.79 -24.09 7.11
C LYS A 607 68.32 -23.71 7.13
N LEU A 608 67.88 -23.09 8.21
CA LEU A 608 66.52 -22.58 8.36
C LEU A 608 66.55 -21.05 8.26
N SER A 609 65.62 -20.49 7.49
CA SER A 609 65.51 -19.04 7.28
C SER A 609 64.10 -18.65 6.87
N HIS A 610 63.74 -17.38 7.09
CA HIS A 610 62.52 -16.79 6.53
C HIS A 610 62.71 -16.35 5.08
N GLN A 611 61.73 -16.64 4.23
CA GLN A 611 61.66 -16.12 2.87
C GLN A 611 60.24 -15.65 2.52
N SER A 612 60.00 -14.34 2.67
CA SER A 612 58.70 -13.71 2.40
C SER A 612 57.53 -14.35 3.17
N GLN A 613 56.74 -15.23 2.53
CA GLN A 613 55.60 -15.93 3.14
C GLN A 613 55.90 -17.42 3.40
N TYR A 614 57.17 -17.80 3.41
CA TYR A 614 57.60 -19.18 3.56
C TYR A 614 58.70 -19.31 4.61
N LEU A 615 58.64 -20.37 5.41
CA LEU A 615 59.79 -20.94 6.10
C LEU A 615 60.59 -21.77 5.09
N ARG A 616 61.86 -21.40 4.93
CA ARG A 616 62.79 -22.05 4.01
C ARG A 616 63.74 -22.94 4.79
N LEU A 617 63.65 -24.25 4.55
CA LEU A 617 64.61 -25.24 5.02
C LEU A 617 65.47 -25.74 3.86
N LYS A 618 66.78 -25.62 4.01
CA LYS A 618 67.78 -26.16 3.08
C LYS A 618 68.53 -27.29 3.73
N ILE A 619 68.69 -28.41 3.01
CA ILE A 619 69.49 -29.55 3.44
C ILE A 619 70.60 -29.74 2.41
N GLU A 620 71.83 -29.47 2.81
CA GLU A 620 73.03 -29.52 1.98
C GLU A 620 73.88 -30.72 2.37
N ASN A 621 74.35 -31.50 1.38
CA ASN A 621 75.34 -32.54 1.63
C ASN A 621 76.34 -32.64 0.47
N GLN A 622 77.59 -33.02 0.77
CA GLN A 622 78.54 -33.38 -0.28
C GLN A 622 78.12 -34.70 -0.92
N GLY A 623 78.28 -34.83 -2.23
CA GLY A 623 77.85 -36.02 -2.98
C GLY A 623 78.04 -35.85 -4.48
N PRO A 624 77.83 -36.89 -5.29
CA PRO A 624 77.83 -36.75 -6.74
C PRO A 624 76.69 -35.82 -7.18
N HIS A 625 76.98 -34.92 -8.12
CA HIS A 625 75.96 -34.06 -8.72
C HIS A 625 74.87 -34.87 -9.42
N PHE A 626 73.65 -34.33 -9.39
CA PHE A 626 72.59 -34.77 -10.28
C PHE A 626 72.96 -34.43 -11.73
N SER A 627 72.71 -35.36 -12.66
CA SER A 627 72.78 -35.05 -14.09
C SER A 627 71.69 -34.03 -14.44
N SER A 628 72.03 -33.04 -15.27
CA SER A 628 71.12 -31.94 -15.67
C SER A 628 69.77 -32.42 -16.21
N ASP A 629 69.76 -33.57 -16.88
CA ASP A 629 68.58 -34.16 -17.51
C ASP A 629 67.61 -34.81 -16.51
N ASN A 630 68.10 -35.17 -15.31
CA ASN A 630 67.34 -35.94 -14.34
C ASN A 630 66.74 -35.10 -13.21
N ILE A 631 67.20 -33.85 -13.00
CA ILE A 631 66.71 -32.97 -11.93
C ILE A 631 65.18 -32.79 -11.94
N PRO A 632 64.51 -32.56 -13.09
CA PRO A 632 63.05 -32.40 -13.12
C PRO A 632 62.27 -33.65 -12.71
N GLN A 633 62.88 -34.83 -12.84
CA GLN A 633 62.24 -36.14 -12.60
C GLN A 633 62.66 -36.76 -11.26
N LEU A 634 63.50 -36.10 -10.45
CA LEU A 634 64.01 -36.66 -9.19
C LEU A 634 62.91 -37.02 -8.19
N PHE A 635 61.78 -36.31 -8.24
CA PHE A 635 60.64 -36.50 -7.34
C PHE A 635 59.51 -37.37 -7.95
N ASP A 636 59.72 -37.90 -9.16
CA ASP A 636 58.77 -38.81 -9.78
C ASP A 636 58.93 -40.23 -9.22
N SER A 637 57.82 -40.96 -9.18
CA SER A 637 57.80 -42.33 -8.63
C SER A 637 58.68 -43.26 -9.46
N MET A 638 59.46 -44.12 -8.77
CA MET A 638 60.31 -45.16 -9.35
C MET A 638 61.54 -44.67 -10.18
N VAL A 639 61.97 -43.42 -10.01
CA VAL A 639 63.21 -42.92 -10.61
C VAL A 639 64.40 -43.23 -9.69
N SER A 640 65.39 -43.99 -10.16
CA SER A 640 66.64 -44.28 -9.44
C SER A 640 67.83 -44.22 -10.39
N ASN A 641 68.84 -43.41 -10.05
CA ASN A 641 70.07 -43.23 -10.83
C ASN A 641 71.23 -44.15 -10.39
N ARG A 642 70.99 -45.13 -9.51
CA ARG A 642 72.06 -45.97 -8.95
C ARG A 642 72.43 -47.13 -9.90
N LYS A 643 73.71 -47.25 -10.26
CA LYS A 643 74.27 -48.49 -10.85
C LYS A 643 74.65 -49.43 -9.71
N GLN A 644 73.84 -50.47 -9.50
CA GLN A 644 74.16 -51.73 -8.79
C GLN A 644 74.96 -51.55 -7.47
N SER A 645 74.27 -51.32 -6.34
CA SER A 645 74.82 -51.55 -5.00
C SER A 645 73.95 -52.55 -4.22
N ASP A 646 74.55 -53.21 -3.22
CA ASP A 646 73.99 -54.34 -2.45
C ASP A 646 72.75 -54.01 -1.58
N THR A 647 72.28 -52.76 -1.53
CA THR A 647 71.03 -52.38 -0.86
C THR A 647 70.03 -51.78 -1.85
N PRO A 648 68.92 -52.47 -2.16
CA PRO A 648 67.91 -51.96 -3.09
C PRO A 648 67.02 -50.90 -2.41
N HIS A 649 67.24 -49.63 -2.74
CA HIS A 649 66.32 -48.53 -2.38
C HIS A 649 65.37 -48.24 -3.55
N LEU A 650 64.06 -48.28 -3.29
CA LEU A 650 62.99 -48.36 -4.31
C LEU A 650 62.75 -47.07 -5.14
N GLY A 651 63.54 -45.99 -4.96
CA GLY A 651 63.30 -44.71 -5.63
C GLY A 651 61.98 -44.02 -5.22
N LEU A 652 61.34 -44.50 -4.15
CA LEU A 652 60.08 -43.95 -3.62
C LEU A 652 60.32 -42.84 -2.58
N GLY A 653 61.53 -42.74 -2.02
CA GLY A 653 61.83 -41.81 -0.94
C GLY A 653 61.57 -40.35 -1.31
N LEU A 654 62.08 -39.89 -2.45
CA LEU A 654 61.85 -38.53 -2.94
C LEU A 654 60.42 -38.30 -3.43
N HIS A 655 59.74 -39.35 -3.90
CA HIS A 655 58.33 -39.24 -4.25
C HIS A 655 57.45 -39.01 -3.01
N ILE A 656 57.76 -39.67 -1.89
CA ILE A 656 57.09 -39.45 -0.60
C ILE A 656 57.34 -38.04 -0.09
N VAL A 657 58.58 -37.53 -0.22
CA VAL A 657 58.91 -36.13 0.09
C VAL A 657 58.00 -35.17 -0.69
N LYS A 658 57.77 -35.43 -1.99
CA LYS A 658 56.87 -34.63 -2.82
C LYS A 658 55.42 -34.72 -2.34
N LEU A 659 54.90 -35.91 -2.09
CA LEU A 659 53.53 -36.09 -1.60
C LEU A 659 53.28 -35.39 -0.26
N ILE A 660 54.24 -35.47 0.68
CA ILE A 660 54.14 -34.78 1.98
C ILE A 660 54.28 -33.26 1.79
N SER A 661 55.12 -32.81 0.87
CA SER A 661 55.24 -31.38 0.54
C SER A 661 53.92 -30.85 -0.04
N ASP A 662 53.32 -31.57 -1.00
CA ASP A 662 52.05 -31.22 -1.63
C ASP A 662 50.91 -31.17 -0.59
N PHE A 663 50.87 -32.12 0.35
CA PHE A 663 49.93 -32.13 1.49
C PHE A 663 50.05 -30.87 2.36
N HIS A 664 51.25 -30.34 2.56
CA HIS A 664 51.50 -29.10 3.30
C HIS A 664 51.44 -27.84 2.43
N HIS A 665 51.05 -27.95 1.15
CA HIS A 665 51.15 -26.87 0.16
C HIS A 665 52.56 -26.25 0.05
N ALA A 666 53.57 -27.04 0.40
CA ALA A 666 54.97 -26.68 0.39
C ALA A 666 55.60 -26.92 -0.99
N LYS A 667 56.68 -26.19 -1.29
CA LYS A 667 57.45 -26.41 -2.52
C LYS A 667 58.75 -27.10 -2.18
N ILE A 668 59.03 -28.22 -2.86
CA ILE A 668 60.31 -28.93 -2.77
C ILE A 668 61.09 -28.77 -4.07
N SER A 669 62.39 -28.53 -3.97
CA SER A 669 63.30 -28.46 -5.12
C SER A 669 64.65 -29.09 -4.79
N ALA A 670 65.42 -29.44 -5.82
CA ALA A 670 66.74 -30.01 -5.69
C ALA A 670 67.70 -29.33 -6.68
N GLU A 671 68.88 -28.93 -6.22
CA GLU A 671 69.91 -28.30 -7.02
C GLU A 671 71.29 -28.89 -6.71
N ASN A 672 72.26 -28.67 -7.59
CA ASN A 672 73.66 -28.99 -7.32
C ASN A 672 74.35 -27.80 -6.66
N LEU A 673 75.20 -28.04 -5.66
CA LEU A 673 76.01 -27.00 -5.04
C LEU A 673 77.07 -26.47 -6.03
N PRO A 674 77.52 -25.21 -5.89
CA PRO A 674 78.62 -24.68 -6.69
C PRO A 674 79.92 -25.45 -6.42
N GLY A 675 80.44 -26.15 -7.43
CA GLY A 675 81.65 -26.98 -7.32
C GLY A 675 81.60 -28.20 -8.24
N GLU A 676 82.45 -29.21 -7.98
CA GLU A 676 82.41 -30.52 -8.69
C GLU A 676 81.55 -31.57 -7.96
N LYS A 677 81.18 -31.32 -6.70
CA LYS A 677 80.43 -32.23 -5.82
C LYS A 677 79.55 -31.45 -4.84
N GLY A 678 78.39 -32.00 -4.51
CA GLY A 678 77.44 -31.48 -3.53
C GLY A 678 76.05 -31.24 -4.10
N VAL A 679 75.04 -31.47 -3.26
CA VAL A 679 73.62 -31.29 -3.62
C VAL A 679 72.89 -30.57 -2.50
N ILE A 680 71.81 -29.89 -2.86
CA ILE A 680 70.94 -29.17 -1.93
C ILE A 680 69.49 -29.52 -2.22
N PHE A 681 68.74 -29.85 -1.18
CA PHE A 681 67.28 -29.93 -1.20
C PHE A 681 66.72 -28.69 -0.49
N GLU A 682 65.81 -27.96 -1.14
CA GLU A 682 65.14 -26.78 -0.57
C GLU A 682 63.64 -27.04 -0.44
N LEU A 683 63.14 -26.95 0.79
CA LEU A 683 61.73 -27.03 1.16
C LEU A 683 61.23 -25.64 1.58
N LEU A 684 60.15 -25.17 0.95
CA LEU A 684 59.48 -23.91 1.27
C LEU A 684 58.10 -24.19 1.85
N LEU A 685 57.95 -24.07 3.16
CA LEU A 685 56.71 -24.28 3.91
C LEU A 685 55.95 -22.96 4.05
N PRO A 686 54.66 -22.85 3.66
CA PRO A 686 53.91 -21.61 3.76
C PRO A 686 53.65 -21.23 5.23
N ILE A 687 53.87 -19.97 5.57
CA ILE A 687 53.51 -19.38 6.88
C ILE A 687 52.14 -18.73 6.68
N GLU A 688 51.10 -19.26 7.33
CA GLU A 688 49.76 -18.65 7.32
C GLU A 688 49.67 -17.40 8.19
#